data_AF-A0A848LJD7-F1
#
_entry.id   AF-A0A848LJD7-F1
#
_cell.length_a   1.000
_cell.length_b   1.000
_cell.length_c   1.000
_cell.angle_alpha   90.00
_cell.angle_beta   90.00
_cell.angle_gamma   90.00
#
_symmetry.space_group_name_H-M   'P 1'
#
loop_
_entity.id
_entity.type
_entity.pdbx_description
1 polymer ?
#
loop_
_entity_poly.entity_id
_entity_poly.type
_entity_poly.pdbx_seq_one_letter_code
_entity_poly.pdbx_strand_id
1 'polypeptide(L)'
;MQRVGLLFSVLTFLLLSSPGRAHAQTLELPIEVIGPEGYTRSVSFTLSSEAAAQSVHLWLQAHNLSYEGKGSVRFNDDATWIPLDNTTVTVEGRGRNYGGIGGAFATLSMRLPIPAGALKEGTNTLHFRFNYTDERSIGYRVLRFNLLRADGKQVIQESVFSHADPHSWTAPPIYQDPASIAEGEALWRTATLVPSSKNGTPMRAHCMDCHTQSGMDLKYFAYSNHAIVERARFHGLNEKQGLKIAAYIRTLPNVQPWGRPWNPPYQPGPGLDSRPVEQWAAGAGIDWVLPDDQHMLQYIFPQGITEEAVSTKANLSAREIPTTLQLPDWNHWLPSIHPKDAWGDDFVNSRVSGSYDGQGTWALANDPTGTRTGRARAARVVASGYSTYRSEFLYFQEEWNLSLYNFLLPRYPNTVGISDPVYSRKIYSTGLWKMVKEFELMNDFRLDGHYQKLIPTSRDSRAWLFNYSFDVSPNTMKLPAANTGINNNSTLMHLYFSTAWYHVALVLNNGNHSDGDRRNSQRPIDWPYTHGFILHLSHDVAGNPSTMSNQVLFLIKGMQTADNSQPLKNNGSWHIRGPARIASLVHFGFSAARKTWGIPPEQRKAIFEVLLRTWLKKTKEYSPETWRTDYAIDPSQPYTFVDQFPAINNIWYMIPRFRYFGVDAALVEELTQWAESVFTGVDWTPVRNATCTERPTGEISCTSG
;
A
#
# COMPACT_ATOMS: atom_id res chain seq x y z
N MET A 1 -83.80 -58.57 10.72
CA MET A 1 -82.34 -58.72 10.59
C MET A 1 -81.87 -57.68 9.59
N GLN A 2 -80.84 -56.85 9.73
CA GLN A 2 -80.04 -56.30 10.83
C GLN A 2 -79.21 -55.17 10.16
N ARG A 3 -78.81 -54.13 10.90
CA ARG A 3 -78.18 -52.89 10.41
C ARG A 3 -76.76 -53.06 9.82
N VAL A 4 -76.18 -51.91 9.45
CA VAL A 4 -74.75 -51.47 9.51
C VAL A 4 -74.16 -51.30 8.09
N GLY A 5 -73.42 -50.25 7.71
CA GLY A 5 -72.76 -49.15 8.41
C GLY A 5 -71.38 -48.93 7.77
N LEU A 6 -70.95 -47.67 7.67
CA LEU A 6 -69.66 -47.21 7.10
C LEU A 6 -68.43 -47.97 7.63
N LEU A 7 -67.40 -48.10 6.79
CA LEU A 7 -66.00 -48.22 7.24
C LEU A 7 -65.01 -47.63 6.22
N PHE A 8 -64.29 -46.61 6.68
CA PHE A 8 -63.08 -46.03 6.09
C PHE A 8 -61.91 -47.03 6.16
N SER A 9 -61.11 -47.13 5.10
CA SER A 9 -59.80 -47.80 5.13
C SER A 9 -58.67 -46.78 4.91
N VAL A 10 -57.74 -46.78 5.85
CA VAL A 10 -56.48 -46.01 5.86
C VAL A 10 -55.46 -46.75 4.99
N LEU A 11 -54.85 -46.06 4.03
CA LEU A 11 -53.74 -46.59 3.22
C LEU A 11 -52.44 -45.90 3.64
N THR A 12 -51.56 -46.64 4.30
CA THR A 12 -50.22 -46.21 4.71
C THR A 12 -49.28 -46.25 3.50
N PHE A 13 -48.81 -45.09 3.03
CA PHE A 13 -47.74 -45.01 2.03
C PHE A 13 -46.37 -45.06 2.73
N LEU A 14 -45.61 -46.15 2.51
CA LEU A 14 -44.18 -46.18 2.81
C LEU A 14 -43.44 -45.28 1.79
N LEU A 15 -42.86 -44.19 2.28
CA LEU A 15 -41.87 -43.40 1.54
C LEU A 15 -40.50 -44.08 1.68
N LEU A 16 -40.06 -44.74 0.61
CA LEU A 16 -38.65 -45.13 0.42
C LEU A 16 -37.82 -43.86 0.25
N SER A 17 -37.06 -43.51 1.29
CA SER A 17 -36.03 -42.47 1.21
C SER A 17 -34.89 -42.96 0.32
N SER A 18 -34.70 -42.26 -0.80
CA SER A 18 -33.45 -42.36 -1.57
C SER A 18 -32.30 -41.83 -0.71
N PRO A 19 -31.11 -42.47 -0.70
CA PRO A 19 -29.98 -41.93 0.04
C PRO A 19 -29.60 -40.59 -0.60
N GLY A 20 -29.86 -39.50 0.12
CA GLY A 20 -29.41 -38.18 -0.27
C GLY A 20 -27.91 -38.20 -0.43
N ARG A 21 -27.42 -37.73 -1.59
CA ARG A 21 -26.02 -37.32 -1.74
C ARG A 21 -25.72 -36.34 -0.62
N ALA A 22 -24.92 -36.76 0.36
CA ALA A 22 -24.28 -35.84 1.29
C ALA A 22 -23.48 -34.84 0.45
N HIS A 23 -23.97 -33.61 0.33
CA HIS A 23 -23.12 -32.52 -0.14
C HIS A 23 -21.97 -32.43 0.86
N ALA A 24 -20.74 -32.65 0.40
CA ALA A 24 -19.56 -32.36 1.20
C ALA A 24 -19.66 -30.90 1.65
N GLN A 25 -19.64 -30.66 2.96
CA GLN A 25 -19.72 -29.33 3.53
C GLN A 25 -18.45 -28.55 3.17
N THR A 26 -18.57 -27.59 2.24
CA THR A 26 -17.47 -26.69 1.87
C THR A 26 -17.26 -25.62 2.95
N LEU A 27 -15.99 -25.33 3.23
CA LEU A 27 -15.54 -24.29 4.13
C LEU A 27 -15.42 -22.95 3.41
N GLU A 28 -16.37 -22.06 3.64
CA GLU A 28 -16.37 -20.73 3.02
C GLU A 28 -15.34 -19.78 3.66
N LEU A 29 -14.54 -19.12 2.81
CA LEU A 29 -13.52 -18.14 3.16
C LEU A 29 -13.86 -16.75 2.59
N PRO A 30 -13.50 -15.66 3.28
CA PRO A 30 -12.78 -15.63 4.54
C PRO A 30 -13.69 -15.89 5.75
N ILE A 31 -13.11 -16.40 6.84
CA ILE A 31 -13.79 -16.45 8.14
C ILE A 31 -13.66 -15.08 8.79
N GLU A 32 -14.76 -14.33 8.87
CA GLU A 32 -14.80 -13.03 9.53
C GLU A 32 -15.02 -13.16 11.05
N VAL A 33 -13.93 -13.06 11.80
CA VAL A 33 -13.93 -13.04 13.28
C VAL A 33 -14.06 -11.59 13.73
N ILE A 34 -15.24 -11.03 13.45
CA ILE A 34 -15.55 -9.60 13.60
C ILE A 34 -16.81 -9.46 14.46
N GLY A 35 -16.73 -8.69 15.54
CA GLY A 35 -17.86 -8.50 16.46
C GLY A 35 -17.44 -7.91 17.80
N PRO A 36 -18.27 -8.03 18.85
CA PRO A 36 -17.94 -7.59 20.21
C PRO A 36 -16.75 -8.37 20.78
N GLU A 37 -16.18 -7.88 21.89
CA GLU A 37 -15.12 -8.61 22.60
C GLU A 37 -15.58 -10.03 22.99
N GLY A 38 -14.72 -11.02 22.76
CA GLY A 38 -15.05 -12.42 22.94
C GLY A 38 -15.81 -13.07 21.77
N TYR A 39 -16.09 -12.35 20.68
CA TYR A 39 -16.79 -12.90 19.51
C TYR A 39 -16.06 -14.12 18.92
N THR A 40 -16.82 -15.19 18.63
CA THR A 40 -16.28 -16.42 18.08
C THR A 40 -16.88 -16.81 16.73
N ARG A 41 -16.08 -17.47 15.90
CA ARG A 41 -16.53 -18.20 14.71
C ARG A 41 -15.93 -19.60 14.75
N SER A 42 -16.59 -20.56 14.12
CA SER A 42 -16.14 -21.95 14.13
C SER A 42 -16.36 -22.59 12.78
N VAL A 43 -15.45 -23.49 12.42
CA VAL A 43 -15.50 -24.29 11.19
C VAL A 43 -15.20 -25.73 11.54
N SER A 44 -15.88 -26.66 10.86
CA SER A 44 -15.69 -28.09 11.10
C SER A 44 -15.25 -28.81 9.83
N PHE A 45 -14.36 -29.78 10.00
CA PHE A 45 -13.84 -30.63 8.93
C PHE A 45 -13.58 -32.04 9.47
N THR A 46 -13.45 -33.01 8.57
CA THR A 46 -13.23 -34.41 8.93
C THR A 46 -11.79 -34.80 8.64
N LEU A 47 -11.17 -35.57 9.55
CA LEU A 47 -9.84 -36.15 9.37
C LEU A 47 -9.89 -37.68 9.46
N SER A 48 -9.06 -38.36 8.68
CA SER A 48 -8.73 -39.77 8.96
C SER A 48 -7.84 -39.86 10.20
N SER A 49 -7.72 -41.06 10.78
CA SER A 49 -6.80 -41.34 11.89
C SER A 49 -5.36 -40.92 11.56
N GLU A 50 -4.89 -41.25 10.35
CA GLU A 50 -3.55 -40.87 9.88
C GLU A 50 -3.39 -39.36 9.76
N ALA A 51 -4.37 -38.67 9.15
CA ALA A 51 -4.34 -37.22 8.97
C ALA A 51 -4.32 -36.48 10.31
N ALA A 52 -5.10 -36.94 11.29
CA ALA A 52 -5.10 -36.38 12.64
C ALA A 52 -3.74 -36.57 13.33
N ALA A 53 -3.15 -37.76 13.24
CA ALA A 53 -1.86 -38.07 13.87
C ALA A 53 -0.67 -37.34 13.24
N GLN A 54 -0.72 -37.06 11.93
CA GLN A 54 0.39 -36.41 11.21
C GLN A 54 0.33 -34.88 11.20
N SER A 55 -0.79 -34.28 11.61
CA SER A 55 -0.97 -32.82 11.65
C SER A 55 -0.23 -32.22 12.85
N VAL A 56 0.78 -31.39 12.59
CA VAL A 56 1.64 -30.80 13.63
C VAL A 56 1.55 -29.28 13.73
N HIS A 57 1.11 -28.60 12.66
CA HIS A 57 0.88 -27.15 12.68
C HIS A 57 -0.46 -26.80 12.05
N LEU A 58 -1.15 -25.80 12.60
CA LEU A 58 -2.17 -25.04 11.89
C LEU A 58 -1.48 -23.90 11.15
N TRP A 59 -1.61 -23.88 9.83
CA TRP A 59 -1.17 -22.75 9.02
C TRP A 59 -2.34 -21.80 8.76
N LEU A 60 -2.10 -20.50 8.93
CA LEU A 60 -3.09 -19.44 8.75
C LEU A 60 -2.52 -18.35 7.85
N GLN A 61 -3.31 -17.88 6.89
CA GLN A 61 -3.16 -16.55 6.32
C GLN A 61 -4.26 -15.66 6.91
N ALA A 62 -3.88 -14.68 7.73
CA ALA A 62 -4.82 -13.85 8.47
C ALA A 62 -4.60 -12.35 8.22
N HIS A 63 -5.69 -11.61 8.09
CA HIS A 63 -5.72 -10.16 7.90
C HIS A 63 -6.12 -9.45 9.20
N ASN A 64 -5.46 -8.33 9.47
CA ASN A 64 -5.74 -7.41 10.58
C ASN A 64 -5.47 -7.99 11.98
N LEU A 65 -4.40 -8.78 12.14
CA LEU A 65 -3.81 -9.08 13.46
C LEU A 65 -2.88 -7.93 13.88
N SER A 66 -3.48 -6.76 14.11
CA SER A 66 -2.82 -5.47 14.30
C SER A 66 -2.15 -5.28 15.67
N TYR A 67 -2.27 -6.25 16.59
CA TYR A 67 -1.56 -6.31 17.87
C TYR A 67 -1.61 -7.75 18.41
N GLU A 68 -0.64 -8.08 19.26
CA GLU A 68 -0.55 -9.39 19.92
C GLU A 68 -1.76 -9.65 20.82
N GLY A 69 -2.21 -10.91 20.86
CA GLY A 69 -3.34 -11.30 21.69
C GLY A 69 -4.69 -10.81 21.17
N LYS A 70 -4.76 -10.16 20.00
CA LYS A 70 -6.03 -9.75 19.37
C LYS A 70 -6.95 -10.94 19.08
N GLY A 71 -6.37 -12.03 18.59
CA GLY A 71 -7.08 -13.26 18.25
C GLY A 71 -6.64 -14.44 19.11
N SER A 72 -7.48 -15.47 19.19
CA SER A 72 -7.07 -16.79 19.69
C SER A 72 -7.74 -17.91 18.90
N VAL A 73 -7.12 -19.09 18.93
CA VAL A 73 -7.61 -20.32 18.29
C VAL A 73 -7.80 -21.41 19.34
N ARG A 74 -8.83 -22.24 19.17
CA ARG A 74 -9.07 -23.43 19.98
C ARG A 74 -9.40 -24.62 19.09
N PHE A 75 -8.83 -25.78 19.40
CA PHE A 75 -9.05 -27.04 18.70
C PHE A 75 -10.07 -27.89 19.43
N ASN A 76 -11.22 -28.15 18.82
CA ASN A 76 -12.36 -28.80 19.46
C ASN A 76 -12.83 -28.04 20.73
N ASP A 77 -13.88 -28.52 21.39
CA ASP A 77 -14.48 -27.78 22.52
C ASP A 77 -13.67 -27.89 23.82
N ASP A 78 -12.94 -28.98 24.00
CA ASP A 78 -12.25 -29.32 25.26
C ASP A 78 -10.83 -28.74 25.36
N ALA A 79 -10.27 -28.19 24.27
CA ALA A 79 -8.92 -27.62 24.31
C ALA A 79 -8.90 -26.20 24.90
N THR A 80 -7.71 -25.74 25.27
CA THR A 80 -7.50 -24.37 25.71
C THR A 80 -7.44 -23.40 24.52
N TRP A 81 -7.86 -22.16 24.75
CA TRP A 81 -7.64 -21.08 23.79
C TRP A 81 -6.16 -20.72 23.75
N ILE A 82 -5.58 -20.76 22.55
CA ILE A 82 -4.19 -20.36 22.30
C ILE A 82 -4.21 -18.94 21.72
N PRO A 83 -3.62 -17.93 22.38
CA PRO A 83 -3.53 -16.59 21.82
C PRO A 83 -2.71 -16.61 20.53
N LEU A 84 -2.99 -15.66 19.63
CA LEU A 84 -2.17 -15.40 18.46
C LEU A 84 -1.26 -14.22 18.77
N ASP A 85 0.02 -14.52 19.00
CA ASP A 85 1.09 -13.55 19.28
C ASP A 85 2.44 -14.06 18.74
N ASN A 86 3.47 -13.21 18.74
CA ASN A 86 4.77 -13.57 18.15
C ASN A 86 5.55 -14.64 18.95
N THR A 87 5.04 -15.11 20.10
CA THR A 87 5.63 -16.19 20.91
C THR A 87 4.96 -17.54 20.68
N THR A 88 3.69 -17.53 20.29
CA THR A 88 2.85 -18.72 20.06
C THR A 88 2.83 -19.14 18.60
N VAL A 89 3.01 -18.21 17.67
CA VAL A 89 3.09 -18.51 16.23
C VAL A 89 4.47 -18.23 15.65
N THR A 90 4.80 -18.95 14.59
CA THR A 90 5.91 -18.60 13.71
C THR A 90 5.39 -17.84 12.50
N VAL A 91 5.62 -16.53 12.45
CA VAL A 91 5.30 -15.71 11.26
C VAL A 91 6.28 -16.04 10.13
N GLU A 92 5.75 -16.17 8.91
CA GLU A 92 6.49 -16.57 7.72
C GLU A 92 6.88 -15.40 6.82
N GLY A 93 7.93 -15.63 6.03
CA GLY A 93 8.41 -14.69 5.02
C GLY A 93 8.71 -13.29 5.58
N ARG A 94 8.48 -12.29 4.73
CA ARG A 94 8.76 -10.88 5.06
C ARG A 94 7.90 -10.29 6.18
N GLY A 95 6.74 -10.89 6.45
CA GLY A 95 5.91 -10.48 7.60
C GLY A 95 6.69 -10.53 8.92
N ARG A 96 7.61 -11.49 9.05
CA ARG A 96 8.51 -11.60 10.21
C ARG A 96 9.53 -10.46 10.26
N ASN A 97 10.17 -10.14 9.14
CA ASN A 97 11.14 -9.03 9.07
C ASN A 97 10.48 -7.69 9.43
N TYR A 98 9.22 -7.51 9.04
CA TYR A 98 8.46 -6.29 9.28
C TYR A 98 7.60 -6.31 10.56
N GLY A 99 8.07 -7.04 11.59
CA GLY A 99 7.56 -6.92 12.96
C GLY A 99 6.52 -7.94 13.39
N GLY A 100 6.14 -8.89 12.52
CA GLY A 100 5.19 -9.95 12.86
C GLY A 100 3.79 -9.42 13.16
N ILE A 101 3.10 -10.05 14.12
CA ILE A 101 1.80 -9.59 14.62
C ILE A 101 1.96 -8.19 15.25
N GLY A 102 1.13 -7.24 14.83
CA GLY A 102 1.26 -5.81 15.18
C GLY A 102 2.34 -5.05 14.41
N GLY A 103 3.02 -5.70 13.47
CA GLY A 103 3.98 -5.11 12.56
C GLY A 103 3.34 -4.35 11.38
N ALA A 104 4.10 -4.23 10.29
CA ALA A 104 3.74 -3.37 9.17
C ALA A 104 2.86 -4.08 8.12
N PHE A 105 2.98 -5.40 8.00
CA PHE A 105 2.13 -6.21 7.12
C PHE A 105 0.76 -6.39 7.75
N ALA A 106 -0.30 -6.02 7.02
CA ALA A 106 -1.68 -6.19 7.46
C ALA A 106 -2.15 -7.64 7.31
N THR A 107 -1.58 -8.38 6.35
CA THR A 107 -1.89 -9.79 6.10
C THR A 107 -0.64 -10.63 6.36
N LEU A 108 -0.74 -11.59 7.27
CA LEU A 108 0.38 -12.43 7.71
C LEU A 108 0.08 -13.89 7.40
N SER A 109 1.10 -14.62 6.95
CA SER A 109 1.10 -16.08 6.94
C SER A 109 1.86 -16.59 8.16
N MET A 110 1.31 -17.55 8.89
CA MET A 110 1.88 -18.02 10.16
C MET A 110 1.57 -19.50 10.43
N ARG A 111 2.45 -20.14 11.19
CA ARG A 111 2.27 -21.50 11.72
C ARG A 111 2.06 -21.48 13.23
N LEU A 112 1.00 -22.13 13.69
CA LEU A 112 0.69 -22.38 15.09
C LEU A 112 0.91 -23.87 15.39
N PRO A 113 1.79 -24.25 16.32
CA PRO A 113 1.92 -25.65 16.75
C PRO A 113 0.59 -26.20 17.29
N ILE A 114 0.23 -27.41 16.89
CA ILE A 114 -0.98 -28.09 17.36
C ILE A 114 -0.65 -28.86 18.65
N PRO A 115 -1.38 -28.64 19.76
CA PRO A 115 -1.15 -29.41 20.98
C PRO A 115 -1.40 -30.91 20.76
N ALA A 116 -0.60 -31.76 21.42
CA ALA A 116 -0.76 -33.21 21.31
C ALA A 116 -2.18 -33.65 21.74
N GLY A 117 -2.83 -34.48 20.92
CA GLY A 117 -4.20 -34.95 21.16
C GLY A 117 -5.30 -33.92 20.90
N ALA A 118 -4.97 -32.72 20.42
CA ALA A 118 -5.96 -31.69 20.12
C ALA A 118 -6.87 -32.03 18.92
N LEU A 119 -6.38 -32.88 18.00
CA LEU A 119 -7.12 -33.39 16.85
C LEU A 119 -7.42 -34.88 17.03
N LYS A 120 -8.56 -35.31 16.48
CA LYS A 120 -9.04 -36.69 16.54
C LYS A 120 -9.46 -37.21 15.16
N GLU A 121 -9.59 -38.51 15.03
CA GLU A 121 -10.27 -39.11 13.88
C GLU A 121 -11.74 -38.67 13.83
N GLY A 122 -12.25 -38.44 12.62
CA GLY A 122 -13.60 -37.95 12.39
C GLY A 122 -13.69 -36.41 12.42
N THR A 123 -14.83 -35.89 12.87
CA THR A 123 -15.10 -34.45 12.88
C THR A 123 -14.27 -33.71 13.92
N ASN A 124 -13.57 -32.68 13.46
CA ASN A 124 -12.88 -31.70 14.27
C ASN A 124 -13.48 -30.31 14.04
N THR A 125 -13.43 -29.46 15.05
CA THR A 125 -13.87 -28.07 14.96
C THR A 125 -12.72 -27.14 15.32
N LEU A 126 -12.44 -26.15 14.48
CA LEU A 126 -11.56 -25.03 14.84
C LEU A 126 -12.43 -23.85 15.24
N HIS A 127 -12.18 -23.32 16.43
CA HIS A 127 -12.80 -22.09 16.89
C HIS A 127 -11.78 -20.95 16.81
N PHE A 128 -12.24 -19.81 16.30
CA PHE A 128 -11.50 -18.57 16.24
C PHE A 128 -12.21 -17.54 17.11
N ARG A 129 -11.46 -16.77 17.89
CA ARG A 129 -12.01 -15.72 18.76
C ARG A 129 -11.33 -14.39 18.54
N PHE A 130 -12.10 -13.31 18.53
CA PHE A 130 -11.63 -11.95 18.73
C PHE A 130 -11.66 -11.64 20.23
N ASN A 131 -10.49 -11.41 20.83
CA ASN A 131 -10.37 -11.36 22.28
C ASN A 131 -10.84 -10.02 22.85
N TYR A 132 -10.28 -8.91 22.38
CA TYR A 132 -10.59 -7.56 22.85
C TYR A 132 -10.24 -6.50 21.81
N THR A 133 -10.89 -5.33 21.88
CA THR A 133 -10.63 -4.16 21.03
C THR A 133 -9.58 -3.23 21.66
N ASP A 134 -8.73 -2.68 20.79
CA ASP A 134 -7.84 -1.54 21.04
C ASP A 134 -8.54 -0.18 20.83
N GLU A 135 -9.88 -0.19 20.79
CA GLU A 135 -10.75 0.95 20.46
C GLU A 135 -10.58 1.48 19.03
N ARG A 136 -9.93 0.73 18.15
CA ARG A 136 -9.82 1.08 16.72
C ARG A 136 -10.31 -0.02 15.81
N SER A 137 -10.03 -1.26 16.16
CA SER A 137 -10.35 -2.44 15.37
C SER A 137 -11.34 -3.36 16.08
N ILE A 138 -12.12 -4.11 15.31
CA ILE A 138 -13.27 -4.91 15.81
C ILE A 138 -13.15 -6.40 15.47
N GLY A 139 -11.94 -6.86 15.16
CA GLY A 139 -11.70 -8.23 14.73
C GLY A 139 -10.64 -8.38 13.66
N TYR A 140 -10.58 -9.59 13.11
CA TYR A 140 -9.63 -10.03 12.08
C TYR A 140 -10.33 -11.00 11.12
N ARG A 141 -9.65 -11.36 10.03
CA ARG A 141 -10.15 -12.34 9.07
C ARG A 141 -9.16 -13.47 8.89
N VAL A 142 -9.64 -14.70 8.82
CA VAL A 142 -8.85 -15.83 8.32
C VAL A 142 -9.13 -15.96 6.84
N LEU A 143 -8.13 -15.63 6.02
CA LEU A 143 -8.25 -15.63 4.55
C LEU A 143 -8.05 -17.02 3.96
N ARG A 144 -7.11 -17.78 4.54
CA ARG A 144 -6.82 -19.19 4.20
C ARG A 144 -6.35 -19.90 5.47
N PHE A 145 -6.59 -21.21 5.54
CA PHE A 145 -5.96 -22.05 6.55
C PHE A 145 -5.79 -23.49 6.05
N ASN A 146 -4.85 -24.23 6.65
CA ASN A 146 -4.71 -25.66 6.47
C ASN A 146 -4.02 -26.29 7.68
N LEU A 147 -4.06 -27.61 7.82
CA LEU A 147 -3.19 -28.33 8.74
C LEU A 147 -1.95 -28.79 7.97
N LEU A 148 -0.78 -28.64 8.57
CA LEU A 148 0.48 -29.04 7.97
C LEU A 148 1.09 -30.23 8.71
N ARG A 149 1.62 -31.15 7.91
CA ARG A 149 2.51 -32.22 8.35
C ARG A 149 3.89 -31.67 8.71
N ALA A 150 4.73 -32.50 9.33
CA ALA A 150 6.10 -32.14 9.67
C ALA A 150 6.96 -31.79 8.44
N ASP A 151 6.62 -32.35 7.26
CA ASP A 151 7.26 -32.04 5.98
C ASP A 151 6.67 -30.79 5.29
N GLY A 152 5.74 -30.08 5.94
CA GLY A 152 5.10 -28.88 5.42
C GLY A 152 3.95 -29.12 4.43
N LYS A 153 3.62 -30.39 4.13
CA LYS A 153 2.49 -30.68 3.22
C LYS A 153 1.15 -30.41 3.90
N GLN A 154 0.23 -29.87 3.12
CA GLN A 154 -1.16 -29.64 3.51
C GLN A 154 -1.92 -30.96 3.68
N VAL A 155 -2.79 -31.01 4.68
CA VAL A 155 -3.59 -32.19 5.04
C VAL A 155 -5.02 -32.09 4.53
N ILE A 156 -5.63 -30.89 4.61
CA ILE A 156 -6.99 -30.65 4.12
C ILE A 156 -6.90 -30.38 2.62
N GLN A 157 -7.70 -31.09 1.82
CA GLN A 157 -7.74 -30.91 0.36
C GLN A 157 -8.32 -29.55 -0.01
N GLU A 158 -7.74 -28.91 -1.03
CA GLU A 158 -8.19 -27.58 -1.49
C GLU A 158 -9.67 -27.55 -1.91
N SER A 159 -10.20 -28.65 -2.44
CA SER A 159 -11.60 -28.79 -2.83
C SER A 159 -12.60 -28.67 -1.68
N VAL A 160 -12.13 -28.73 -0.43
CA VAL A 160 -12.95 -28.49 0.75
C VAL A 160 -13.24 -27.00 0.94
N PHE A 161 -12.40 -26.11 0.41
CA PHE A 161 -12.55 -24.68 0.58
C PHE A 161 -13.35 -24.05 -0.57
N SER A 162 -14.15 -23.04 -0.24
CA SER A 162 -14.79 -22.14 -1.21
C SER A 162 -14.52 -20.69 -0.82
N HIS A 163 -14.50 -19.78 -1.80
CA HIS A 163 -14.36 -18.35 -1.54
C HIS A 163 -15.69 -17.64 -1.79
N ALA A 164 -16.10 -16.79 -0.85
CA ALA A 164 -17.26 -15.94 -1.03
C ALA A 164 -17.03 -15.00 -2.23
N ASP A 165 -18.02 -14.92 -3.12
CA ASP A 165 -18.03 -13.99 -4.25
C ASP A 165 -18.88 -12.75 -3.92
N PRO A 166 -18.29 -11.57 -3.74
CA PRO A 166 -19.02 -10.35 -3.46
C PRO A 166 -19.94 -9.88 -4.57
N HIS A 167 -19.76 -10.36 -5.81
CA HIS A 167 -20.70 -10.03 -6.90
C HIS A 167 -22.07 -10.67 -6.68
N SER A 168 -22.16 -11.75 -5.88
CA SER A 168 -23.44 -12.37 -5.54
C SER A 168 -24.10 -11.77 -4.29
N TRP A 169 -23.43 -10.84 -3.59
CA TRP A 169 -23.94 -10.27 -2.35
C TRP A 169 -25.09 -9.29 -2.61
N THR A 170 -26.24 -9.57 -2.01
CA THR A 170 -27.43 -8.70 -2.08
C THR A 170 -27.58 -7.84 -0.83
N ALA A 171 -28.44 -6.83 -0.92
CA ALA A 171 -28.93 -6.12 0.25
C ALA A 171 -29.59 -7.10 1.25
N PRO A 172 -29.49 -6.86 2.57
CA PRO A 172 -30.16 -7.66 3.59
C PRO A 172 -31.65 -7.90 3.24
N PRO A 173 -32.14 -9.16 3.24
CA PRO A 173 -33.45 -9.50 2.68
C PRO A 173 -34.65 -8.70 3.22
N ILE A 174 -34.60 -8.30 4.49
CA ILE A 174 -35.70 -7.59 5.17
C ILE A 174 -35.70 -6.08 4.88
N TYR A 175 -34.61 -5.52 4.32
CA TYR A 175 -34.42 -4.08 4.14
C TYR A 175 -34.16 -3.68 2.68
N GLN A 176 -34.78 -4.39 1.74
CA GLN A 176 -34.67 -4.10 0.30
C GLN A 176 -35.66 -3.04 -0.18
N ASP A 177 -36.59 -2.61 0.67
CA ASP A 177 -37.57 -1.59 0.32
C ASP A 177 -36.94 -0.18 0.27
N PRO A 178 -37.48 0.74 -0.57
CA PRO A 178 -36.92 2.08 -0.72
C PRO A 178 -36.84 2.91 0.57
N ALA A 179 -37.77 2.72 1.53
CA ALA A 179 -37.77 3.48 2.76
C ALA A 179 -36.63 3.06 3.69
N SER A 180 -36.37 1.74 3.80
CA SER A 180 -35.24 1.22 4.55
C SER A 180 -33.89 1.64 3.96
N ILE A 181 -33.78 1.69 2.63
CA ILE A 181 -32.58 2.17 1.93
C ILE A 181 -32.35 3.67 2.21
N ALA A 182 -33.40 4.49 2.12
CA ALA A 182 -33.31 5.92 2.41
C ALA A 182 -32.95 6.21 3.88
N GLU A 183 -33.48 5.43 4.82
CA GLU A 183 -33.07 5.52 6.23
C GLU A 183 -31.60 5.08 6.43
N GLY A 184 -31.14 4.06 5.71
CA GLY A 184 -29.75 3.65 5.68
C GLY A 184 -28.81 4.77 5.20
N GLU A 185 -29.20 5.49 4.15
CA GLU A 185 -28.47 6.67 3.69
C GLU A 185 -28.46 7.79 4.74
N ALA A 186 -29.61 8.09 5.34
CA ALA A 186 -29.70 9.12 6.38
C ALA A 186 -28.77 8.79 7.56
N LEU A 187 -28.77 7.54 8.03
CA LEU A 187 -27.86 7.08 9.09
C LEU A 187 -26.39 7.22 8.68
N TRP A 188 -26.03 6.82 7.45
CA TRP A 188 -24.68 6.96 6.92
C TRP A 188 -24.19 8.42 6.96
N ARG A 189 -25.09 9.37 6.68
CA ARG A 189 -24.75 10.79 6.55
C ARG A 189 -24.77 11.55 7.87
N THR A 190 -25.68 11.23 8.79
CA THR A 190 -25.99 12.12 9.91
C THR A 190 -26.11 11.43 11.26
N ALA A 191 -25.92 10.11 11.36
CA ALA A 191 -26.04 9.43 12.65
C ALA A 191 -25.01 9.97 13.67
N THR A 192 -25.44 10.21 14.90
CA THR A 192 -24.53 10.48 16.01
C THR A 192 -23.77 9.20 16.32
N LEU A 193 -22.44 9.25 16.24
CA LEU A 193 -21.55 8.12 16.48
C LEU A 193 -20.77 8.29 17.78
N VAL A 194 -20.16 7.20 18.23
CA VAL A 194 -19.15 7.21 19.30
C VAL A 194 -17.84 6.59 18.82
N PRO A 195 -16.65 6.94 19.37
CA PRO A 195 -15.37 6.43 18.90
C PRO A 195 -15.24 4.91 18.95
N SER A 196 -15.79 4.29 20.01
CA SER A 196 -15.70 2.86 20.24
C SER A 196 -16.82 2.37 21.16
N SER A 197 -16.99 1.04 21.24
CA SER A 197 -17.89 0.43 22.23
C SER A 197 -17.44 0.64 23.69
N LYS A 198 -16.22 1.12 23.93
CA LYS A 198 -15.67 1.43 25.27
C LYS A 198 -15.72 2.93 25.59
N ASN A 199 -15.84 3.77 24.58
CA ASN A 199 -15.90 5.22 24.71
C ASN A 199 -17.21 5.73 24.12
N GLY A 200 -18.18 6.01 24.99
CA GLY A 200 -19.51 6.50 24.61
C GLY A 200 -19.59 8.01 24.35
N THR A 201 -18.48 8.74 24.31
CA THR A 201 -18.50 10.19 24.02
C THR A 201 -18.96 10.41 22.58
N PRO A 202 -19.97 11.26 22.33
CA PRO A 202 -20.40 11.56 20.95
C PRO A 202 -19.27 12.16 20.11
N MET A 203 -19.13 11.67 18.88
CA MET A 203 -18.26 12.23 17.85
C MET A 203 -18.95 13.38 17.11
N ARG A 204 -18.15 14.30 16.56
CA ARG A 204 -18.58 15.31 15.60
C ARG A 204 -18.67 14.74 14.18
N ALA A 205 -17.89 13.71 13.87
CA ALA A 205 -17.89 13.07 12.55
C ALA A 205 -18.97 11.99 12.41
N HIS A 206 -19.44 11.82 11.18
CA HIS A 206 -20.35 10.74 10.74
C HIS A 206 -19.63 9.71 9.86
N CYS A 207 -20.30 8.65 9.43
CA CYS A 207 -19.66 7.61 8.61
C CYS A 207 -19.09 8.19 7.30
N MET A 208 -19.86 9.03 6.61
CA MET A 208 -19.46 9.69 5.37
C MET A 208 -18.28 10.67 5.51
N ASP A 209 -17.95 11.09 6.72
CA ASP A 209 -16.83 11.99 6.97
C ASP A 209 -15.50 11.22 6.88
N CYS A 210 -15.44 10.02 7.47
CA CYS A 210 -14.25 9.16 7.43
C CYS A 210 -14.11 8.35 6.13
N HIS A 211 -15.24 7.90 5.57
CA HIS A 211 -15.31 7.11 4.33
C HIS A 211 -15.56 8.00 3.11
N THR A 212 -15.77 7.41 1.93
CA THR A 212 -16.27 8.18 0.78
C THR A 212 -17.67 8.73 1.08
N GLN A 213 -18.03 9.88 0.51
CA GLN A 213 -19.30 10.58 0.79
C GLN A 213 -20.52 9.71 0.54
N SER A 214 -20.47 8.83 -0.47
CA SER A 214 -21.52 7.87 -0.80
C SER A 214 -21.41 6.56 -0.01
N GLY A 215 -20.22 6.22 0.50
CA GLY A 215 -19.89 4.89 1.00
C GLY A 215 -19.52 3.89 -0.10
N MET A 216 -19.22 4.37 -1.32
CA MET A 216 -18.80 3.53 -2.44
C MET A 216 -17.60 2.66 -2.11
N ASP A 217 -16.69 3.12 -1.25
CA ASP A 217 -15.50 2.39 -0.86
C ASP A 217 -15.83 1.07 -0.15
N LEU A 218 -16.88 1.06 0.69
CA LEU A 218 -17.33 -0.16 1.36
C LEU A 218 -17.87 -1.20 0.38
N LYS A 219 -18.56 -0.77 -0.69
CA LYS A 219 -19.01 -1.66 -1.76
C LYS A 219 -17.85 -2.08 -2.67
N TYR A 220 -17.03 -1.13 -3.10
CA TYR A 220 -15.91 -1.33 -4.00
C TYR A 220 -14.88 -2.31 -3.44
N PHE A 221 -14.47 -2.12 -2.19
CA PHE A 221 -13.53 -3.02 -1.49
C PHE A 221 -14.24 -4.20 -0.85
N ALA A 222 -15.50 -4.46 -1.16
CA ALA A 222 -16.24 -5.64 -0.74
C ALA A 222 -16.21 -5.91 0.78
N TYR A 223 -16.48 -4.88 1.59
CA TYR A 223 -16.80 -5.10 3.01
C TYR A 223 -18.16 -5.80 3.09
N SER A 224 -18.24 -6.94 3.79
CA SER A 224 -19.45 -7.76 3.90
C SER A 224 -20.58 -7.04 4.66
N ASN A 225 -21.82 -7.53 4.53
CA ASN A 225 -22.94 -7.01 5.34
C ASN A 225 -22.65 -7.17 6.84
N HIS A 226 -22.04 -8.31 7.22
CA HIS A 226 -21.63 -8.59 8.60
C HIS A 226 -20.62 -7.54 9.11
N ALA A 227 -19.57 -7.26 8.35
CA ALA A 227 -18.56 -6.28 8.73
C ALA A 227 -19.13 -4.86 8.86
N ILE A 228 -20.05 -4.47 7.96
CA ILE A 228 -20.73 -3.16 8.01
C ILE A 228 -21.59 -3.05 9.27
N VAL A 229 -22.41 -4.07 9.55
CA VAL A 229 -23.29 -4.10 10.73
C VAL A 229 -22.49 -4.04 12.02
N GLU A 230 -21.48 -4.89 12.17
CA GLU A 230 -20.67 -4.93 13.40
C GLU A 230 -19.86 -3.64 13.59
N ARG A 231 -19.40 -3.00 12.50
CA ARG A 231 -18.74 -1.69 12.60
C ARG A 231 -19.69 -0.56 12.95
N ALA A 232 -20.92 -0.57 12.46
CA ALA A 232 -21.97 0.36 12.89
C ALA A 232 -22.26 0.22 14.40
N ARG A 233 -22.33 -1.02 14.90
CA ARG A 233 -22.53 -1.31 16.33
C ARG A 233 -21.38 -0.83 17.20
N PHE A 234 -20.15 -1.01 16.73
CA PHE A 234 -18.96 -0.46 17.40
C PHE A 234 -19.02 1.06 17.56
N HIS A 235 -19.67 1.76 16.64
CA HIS A 235 -19.88 3.21 16.69
C HIS A 235 -21.22 3.64 17.32
N GLY A 236 -21.85 2.75 18.12
CA GLY A 236 -23.00 3.09 18.96
C GLY A 236 -24.37 2.89 18.31
N LEU A 237 -24.43 2.39 17.08
CA LEU A 237 -25.70 2.07 16.41
C LEU A 237 -26.21 0.68 16.82
N ASN A 238 -27.50 0.42 16.62
CA ASN A 238 -28.05 -0.93 16.79
C ASN A 238 -27.97 -1.76 15.50
N GLU A 239 -28.23 -3.07 15.62
CA GLU A 239 -28.16 -4.02 14.50
C GLU A 239 -29.09 -3.63 13.34
N LYS A 240 -30.33 -3.21 13.63
CA LYS A 240 -31.30 -2.78 12.61
C LYS A 240 -30.78 -1.58 11.81
N GLN A 241 -30.19 -0.60 12.48
CA GLN A 241 -29.57 0.56 11.83
C GLN A 241 -28.38 0.12 10.94
N GLY A 242 -27.53 -0.78 11.45
CA GLY A 242 -26.43 -1.35 10.67
C GLY A 242 -26.90 -2.10 9.41
N LEU A 243 -27.97 -2.88 9.52
CA LEU A 243 -28.54 -3.61 8.38
C LEU A 243 -29.12 -2.67 7.31
N LYS A 244 -29.73 -1.55 7.71
CA LYS A 244 -30.20 -0.52 6.77
C LYS A 244 -29.05 0.20 6.08
N ILE A 245 -27.97 0.52 6.80
CA ILE A 245 -26.74 1.05 6.18
C ILE A 245 -26.19 0.03 5.16
N ALA A 246 -26.10 -1.25 5.52
CA ALA A 246 -25.65 -2.28 4.58
C ALA A 246 -26.55 -2.38 3.33
N ALA A 247 -27.88 -2.26 3.49
CA ALA A 247 -28.81 -2.21 2.36
C ALA A 247 -28.56 -1.01 1.44
N TYR A 248 -28.38 0.18 2.01
CA TYR A 248 -27.99 1.38 1.26
C TYR A 248 -26.68 1.18 0.50
N ILE A 249 -25.62 0.71 1.16
CA ILE A 249 -24.32 0.48 0.52
C ILE A 249 -24.44 -0.50 -0.65
N ARG A 250 -25.19 -1.61 -0.50
CA ARG A 250 -25.37 -2.60 -1.58
C ARG A 250 -26.12 -2.04 -2.78
N THR A 251 -27.02 -1.08 -2.57
CA THR A 251 -27.85 -0.49 -3.62
C THR A 251 -27.20 0.70 -4.33
N LEU A 252 -26.00 1.12 -3.91
CA LEU A 252 -25.24 2.17 -4.60
C LEU A 252 -25.09 1.85 -6.11
N PRO A 253 -25.54 2.76 -7.00
CA PRO A 253 -25.50 2.53 -8.44
C PRO A 253 -24.05 2.62 -8.96
N ASN A 254 -23.76 1.94 -10.06
CA ASN A 254 -22.50 2.04 -10.81
C ASN A 254 -21.22 1.69 -10.03
N VAL A 255 -21.33 1.10 -8.83
CA VAL A 255 -20.20 0.57 -8.07
C VAL A 255 -20.23 -0.95 -8.12
N GLN A 256 -19.11 -1.57 -8.47
CA GLN A 256 -18.92 -3.01 -8.48
C GLN A 256 -17.85 -3.41 -7.45
N PRO A 257 -17.95 -4.60 -6.81
CA PRO A 257 -17.06 -5.02 -5.73
C PRO A 257 -15.75 -5.63 -6.25
N TRP A 258 -14.97 -4.82 -6.98
CA TRP A 258 -13.71 -5.26 -7.60
C TRP A 258 -12.60 -5.58 -6.59
N GLY A 259 -12.58 -4.88 -5.46
CA GLY A 259 -11.54 -5.00 -4.44
C GLY A 259 -11.86 -5.98 -3.32
N ARG A 260 -10.95 -6.06 -2.34
CA ARG A 260 -11.13 -6.76 -1.06
C ARG A 260 -10.52 -5.93 0.07
N PRO A 261 -11.02 -6.01 1.32
CA PRO A 261 -10.51 -5.21 2.43
C PRO A 261 -9.04 -5.50 2.80
N TRP A 262 -8.56 -6.70 2.46
CA TRP A 262 -7.20 -7.17 2.74
C TRP A 262 -6.25 -7.02 1.54
N ASN A 263 -6.76 -6.63 0.37
CA ASN A 263 -5.95 -6.36 -0.81
C ASN A 263 -5.63 -4.87 -0.87
N PRO A 264 -4.34 -4.47 -0.85
CA PRO A 264 -4.01 -3.07 -0.88
C PRO A 264 -4.48 -2.38 -2.16
N PRO A 265 -5.13 -1.20 -2.05
CA PRO A 265 -5.41 -0.38 -3.21
C PRO A 265 -4.13 -0.15 -4.00
N TYR A 266 -4.21 -0.38 -5.31
CA TYR A 266 -3.09 -0.19 -6.24
C TYR A 266 -1.84 -1.05 -5.95
N GLN A 267 -1.97 -2.18 -5.24
CA GLN A 267 -0.89 -3.17 -5.16
C GLN A 267 -0.43 -3.53 -6.59
N PRO A 268 0.84 -3.31 -6.97
CA PRO A 268 1.28 -3.55 -8.34
C PRO A 268 1.43 -5.04 -8.61
N GLY A 269 1.26 -5.41 -9.88
CA GLY A 269 1.39 -6.78 -10.36
C GLY A 269 0.93 -6.93 -11.80
N PRO A 270 1.30 -8.03 -12.48
CA PRO A 270 1.07 -8.21 -13.90
C PRO A 270 -0.42 -8.23 -14.25
N GLY A 271 -0.73 -7.63 -15.40
CA GLY A 271 -2.06 -7.53 -15.98
C GLY A 271 -2.88 -6.33 -15.50
N LEU A 272 -2.36 -5.46 -14.62
CA LEU A 272 -3.14 -4.31 -14.12
C LEU A 272 -3.50 -3.28 -15.19
N ASP A 273 -2.61 -3.00 -16.13
CA ASP A 273 -2.82 -2.05 -17.23
C ASP A 273 -3.81 -2.60 -18.26
N SER A 274 -3.95 -3.93 -18.33
CA SER A 274 -4.94 -4.59 -19.18
C SER A 274 -6.37 -4.51 -18.62
N ARG A 275 -6.54 -4.17 -17.33
CA ARG A 275 -7.86 -4.03 -16.71
C ARG A 275 -8.47 -2.65 -17.00
N PRO A 276 -9.81 -2.54 -17.05
CA PRO A 276 -10.50 -1.25 -17.07
C PRO A 276 -10.05 -0.35 -15.91
N VAL A 277 -10.08 0.97 -16.10
CA VAL A 277 -9.61 1.91 -15.09
C VAL A 277 -10.41 1.80 -13.79
N GLU A 278 -11.69 1.48 -13.88
CA GLU A 278 -12.60 1.29 -12.74
C GLU A 278 -12.21 0.09 -11.87
N GLN A 279 -11.31 -0.79 -12.32
CA GLN A 279 -10.77 -1.90 -11.54
C GLN A 279 -9.36 -1.61 -11.00
N TRP A 280 -8.73 -0.51 -11.42
CA TRP A 280 -7.33 -0.24 -11.13
C TRP A 280 -7.08 -0.15 -9.62
N ALA A 281 -7.95 0.54 -8.89
CA ALA A 281 -7.82 0.68 -7.45
C ALA A 281 -8.00 -0.63 -6.67
N ALA A 282 -8.50 -1.71 -7.28
CA ALA A 282 -8.57 -3.01 -6.62
C ALA A 282 -7.17 -3.61 -6.40
N GLY A 283 -6.18 -3.16 -7.18
CA GLY A 283 -4.83 -3.69 -7.17
C GLY A 283 -4.74 -5.13 -7.69
N ALA A 284 -3.52 -5.65 -7.77
CA ALA A 284 -3.25 -7.04 -8.12
C ALA A 284 -3.57 -7.98 -6.95
N GLY A 285 -3.58 -7.45 -5.71
CA GLY A 285 -3.89 -8.19 -4.48
C GLY A 285 -2.64 -8.75 -3.78
N ILE A 286 -2.83 -9.26 -2.57
CA ILE A 286 -1.70 -9.72 -1.71
C ILE A 286 -0.94 -10.92 -2.26
N ASP A 287 -1.53 -11.68 -3.20
CA ASP A 287 -0.87 -12.80 -3.85
C ASP A 287 0.27 -12.33 -4.79
N TRP A 288 0.30 -11.03 -5.13
CA TRP A 288 1.38 -10.38 -5.89
C TRP A 288 2.38 -9.62 -5.02
N VAL A 289 2.35 -9.84 -3.70
CA VAL A 289 3.45 -9.40 -2.83
C VAL A 289 4.55 -10.43 -2.94
N LEU A 290 5.70 -10.02 -3.47
CA LEU A 290 6.81 -10.92 -3.72
C LEU A 290 7.41 -11.44 -2.40
N PRO A 291 7.74 -12.74 -2.29
CA PRO A 291 8.44 -13.27 -1.14
C PRO A 291 9.86 -12.71 -1.04
N ASP A 292 10.51 -12.49 -2.19
CA ASP A 292 11.90 -12.07 -2.31
C ASP A 292 12.08 -10.96 -3.35
N ASP A 293 13.01 -10.06 -3.07
CA ASP A 293 13.26 -8.87 -3.89
C ASP A 293 13.83 -9.21 -5.27
N GLN A 294 14.66 -10.26 -5.39
CA GLN A 294 15.18 -10.71 -6.68
C GLN A 294 14.09 -11.12 -7.68
N HIS A 295 12.94 -11.60 -7.22
CA HIS A 295 11.83 -11.98 -8.10
C HIS A 295 11.21 -10.79 -8.83
N MET A 296 11.48 -9.56 -8.41
CA MET A 296 11.05 -8.36 -9.14
C MET A 296 11.77 -8.26 -10.49
N LEU A 297 13.01 -8.77 -10.60
CA LEU A 297 13.84 -8.65 -11.81
C LEU A 297 13.22 -9.37 -13.01
N GLN A 298 12.45 -10.45 -12.82
CA GLN A 298 11.78 -11.15 -13.92
C GLN A 298 10.69 -10.30 -14.58
N TYR A 299 10.14 -9.31 -13.86
CA TYR A 299 9.14 -8.38 -14.37
C TYR A 299 9.78 -7.12 -14.97
N ILE A 300 10.95 -6.73 -14.46
CA ILE A 300 11.74 -5.62 -15.05
C ILE A 300 12.42 -6.08 -16.35
N PHE A 301 12.93 -7.30 -16.38
CA PHE A 301 13.73 -7.88 -17.47
C PHE A 301 13.11 -9.16 -18.05
N PRO A 302 11.83 -9.15 -18.48
CA PRO A 302 11.15 -10.37 -18.96
C PRO A 302 11.78 -10.94 -20.23
N GLN A 303 12.46 -10.11 -21.02
CA GLN A 303 13.16 -10.49 -22.25
C GLN A 303 14.70 -10.43 -22.09
N GLY A 304 15.18 -10.50 -20.84
CA GLY A 304 16.60 -10.38 -20.51
C GLY A 304 17.04 -8.97 -20.12
N ILE A 305 18.28 -8.89 -19.61
CA ILE A 305 18.90 -7.65 -19.10
C ILE A 305 19.50 -6.90 -20.29
N THR A 306 18.74 -5.97 -20.86
CA THR A 306 19.11 -5.21 -22.06
C THR A 306 18.94 -3.70 -21.86
N GLU A 307 19.59 -2.89 -22.70
CA GLU A 307 19.37 -1.43 -22.72
C GLU A 307 17.93 -1.07 -23.09
N GLU A 308 17.26 -1.89 -23.91
CA GLU A 308 15.87 -1.66 -24.31
C GLU A 308 14.92 -1.76 -23.11
N ALA A 309 15.14 -2.74 -22.22
CA ALA A 309 14.32 -2.92 -21.01
C ALA A 309 14.40 -1.73 -20.04
N VAL A 310 15.52 -1.00 -20.03
CA VAL A 310 15.76 0.15 -19.14
C VAL A 310 15.76 1.49 -19.87
N SER A 311 15.40 1.49 -21.16
CA SER A 311 15.45 2.67 -22.02
C SER A 311 14.72 3.84 -21.36
N THR A 312 15.38 4.99 -21.32
CA THR A 312 14.76 6.23 -20.83
C THR A 312 13.58 6.61 -21.71
N LYS A 313 13.62 6.24 -23.00
CA LYS A 313 12.56 6.46 -24.00
C LYS A 313 11.48 5.37 -23.99
N ALA A 314 11.55 4.34 -23.15
CA ALA A 314 10.46 3.40 -22.96
C ALA A 314 9.52 3.85 -21.83
N ASN A 315 8.41 3.15 -21.64
CA ASN A 315 7.60 3.24 -20.43
C ASN A 315 7.61 1.89 -19.71
N LEU A 316 8.44 1.76 -18.67
CA LEU A 316 8.30 0.66 -17.74
C LEU A 316 7.13 0.98 -16.81
N SER A 317 6.02 0.25 -16.91
CA SER A 317 4.84 0.51 -16.08
C SER A 317 5.08 -0.02 -14.66
N ALA A 318 5.24 0.87 -13.67
CA ALA A 318 5.38 0.46 -12.27
C ALA A 318 4.14 -0.26 -11.71
N ARG A 319 2.98 -0.12 -12.37
CA ARG A 319 1.73 -0.83 -12.02
C ARG A 319 1.84 -2.34 -12.31
N GLU A 320 2.67 -2.72 -13.27
CA GLU A 320 2.88 -4.09 -13.74
C GLU A 320 4.00 -4.83 -13.00
N ILE A 321 4.74 -4.15 -12.11
CA ILE A 321 5.92 -4.70 -11.43
C ILE A 321 5.57 -5.05 -9.98
N PRO A 322 5.36 -6.34 -9.64
CA PRO A 322 5.18 -6.78 -8.26
C PRO A 322 6.30 -6.28 -7.34
N THR A 323 5.94 -6.01 -6.09
CA THR A 323 6.87 -5.54 -5.06
C THR A 323 6.82 -6.43 -3.84
N THR A 324 7.89 -6.41 -3.05
CA THR A 324 7.96 -7.13 -1.77
C THR A 324 7.22 -6.43 -0.64
N LEU A 325 6.73 -5.21 -0.87
CA LEU A 325 5.94 -4.46 0.09
C LEU A 325 4.46 -4.87 -0.02
N GLN A 326 3.82 -5.11 1.12
CA GLN A 326 2.37 -4.92 1.21
C GLN A 326 2.11 -3.42 1.26
N LEU A 327 1.55 -2.86 0.18
CA LEU A 327 1.11 -1.46 0.24
C LEU A 327 0.02 -1.29 1.31
N PRO A 328 -0.26 -0.06 1.79
CA PRO A 328 -1.28 0.16 2.80
C PRO A 328 -2.65 -0.33 2.30
N ASP A 329 -3.29 -1.23 3.04
CA ASP A 329 -4.66 -1.68 2.73
C ASP A 329 -5.71 -0.60 3.01
N TRP A 330 -6.96 -0.80 2.60
CA TRP A 330 -7.99 0.23 2.77
C TRP A 330 -8.16 0.68 4.24
N ASN A 331 -7.97 -0.22 5.22
CA ASN A 331 -8.03 0.17 6.64
C ASN A 331 -6.91 1.15 7.02
N HIS A 332 -5.74 1.08 6.36
CA HIS A 332 -4.63 2.01 6.55
C HIS A 332 -4.78 3.31 5.75
N TRP A 333 -5.72 3.38 4.81
CA TRP A 333 -6.10 4.61 4.11
C TRP A 333 -7.09 5.45 4.94
N LEU A 334 -7.89 4.82 5.80
CA LEU A 334 -8.93 5.49 6.56
C LEU A 334 -8.38 6.26 7.77
N PRO A 335 -8.91 7.45 8.07
CA PRO A 335 -8.55 8.18 9.28
C PRO A 335 -9.03 7.43 10.52
N SER A 336 -8.12 7.16 11.45
CA SER A 336 -8.48 6.57 12.76
C SER A 336 -9.10 7.58 13.73
N ILE A 337 -8.87 8.87 13.50
CA ILE A 337 -9.51 10.01 14.18
C ILE A 337 -9.88 11.01 13.11
N HIS A 338 -11.17 11.32 12.95
CA HIS A 338 -11.57 12.31 11.95
C HIS A 338 -11.06 13.71 12.33
N PRO A 339 -10.63 14.55 11.36
CA PRO A 339 -10.16 15.91 11.67
C PRO A 339 -11.16 16.80 12.42
N LYS A 340 -12.48 16.60 12.22
CA LYS A 340 -13.53 17.26 13.03
C LYS A 340 -13.42 16.93 14.51
N ASP A 341 -13.08 15.69 14.86
CA ASP A 341 -12.89 15.25 16.25
C ASP A 341 -11.49 15.61 16.78
N ALA A 342 -10.48 15.65 15.90
CA ALA A 342 -9.12 15.98 16.28
C ALA A 342 -8.92 17.46 16.63
N TRP A 343 -9.53 18.35 15.83
CA TRP A 343 -9.24 19.79 15.82
C TRP A 343 -10.48 20.68 15.96
N GLY A 344 -11.68 20.09 15.91
CA GLY A 344 -12.91 20.82 16.07
C GLY A 344 -13.14 21.91 15.01
N ASP A 345 -13.52 23.10 15.47
CA ASP A 345 -13.92 24.21 14.60
C ASP A 345 -12.76 24.76 13.77
N ASP A 346 -11.52 24.59 14.23
CA ASP A 346 -10.33 24.93 13.46
C ASP A 346 -10.32 24.20 12.12
N PHE A 347 -10.69 22.92 12.10
CA PHE A 347 -10.75 22.14 10.87
C PHE A 347 -12.01 22.48 10.06
N VAL A 348 -13.17 22.52 10.71
CA VAL A 348 -14.45 22.82 10.03
C VAL A 348 -14.39 24.15 9.29
N ASN A 349 -13.81 25.18 9.91
CA ASN A 349 -13.69 26.52 9.34
C ASN A 349 -12.43 26.69 8.47
N SER A 350 -11.62 25.65 8.29
CA SER A 350 -10.40 25.72 7.49
C SER A 350 -10.71 25.75 5.99
N ARG A 351 -9.77 26.30 5.22
CA ARG A 351 -9.75 26.17 3.76
C ARG A 351 -9.73 24.71 3.30
N VAL A 352 -9.12 23.81 4.09
CA VAL A 352 -8.99 22.39 3.76
C VAL A 352 -10.37 21.72 3.68
N SER A 353 -11.21 21.89 4.70
CA SER A 353 -12.58 21.38 4.70
C SER A 353 -13.42 22.12 3.67
N GLY A 354 -13.47 23.45 3.75
CA GLY A 354 -14.38 24.25 2.92
C GLY A 354 -14.13 24.14 1.40
N SER A 355 -12.90 23.91 0.96
CA SER A 355 -12.60 23.69 -0.47
C SER A 355 -13.09 22.33 -0.99
N TYR A 356 -13.28 21.35 -0.09
CA TYR A 356 -13.71 20.01 -0.45
C TYR A 356 -15.23 19.86 -0.41
N ASP A 357 -15.84 20.11 0.76
CA ASP A 357 -17.25 19.82 1.04
C ASP A 357 -18.12 21.08 1.18
N GLY A 358 -17.54 22.27 1.07
CA GLY A 358 -18.26 23.54 1.20
C GLY A 358 -18.66 23.88 2.63
N GLN A 359 -18.09 23.21 3.65
CA GLN A 359 -18.42 23.48 5.05
C GLN A 359 -17.61 24.65 5.64
N GLY A 360 -18.17 25.25 6.70
CA GLY A 360 -17.51 26.22 7.56
C GLY A 360 -17.41 27.65 7.01
N THR A 361 -16.88 28.54 7.83
CA THR A 361 -16.83 29.98 7.53
C THR A 361 -15.92 30.32 6.35
N TRP A 362 -14.86 29.54 6.08
CA TRP A 362 -14.04 29.74 4.89
C TRP A 362 -14.87 29.58 3.60
N ALA A 363 -15.69 28.53 3.52
CA ALA A 363 -16.55 28.30 2.36
C ALA A 363 -17.62 29.39 2.23
N LEU A 364 -18.24 29.82 3.33
CA LEU A 364 -19.21 30.92 3.31
C LEU A 364 -18.61 32.23 2.77
N ALA A 365 -17.36 32.53 3.12
CA ALA A 365 -16.68 33.75 2.67
C ALA A 365 -16.13 33.62 1.24
N ASN A 366 -15.65 32.44 0.85
CA ASN A 366 -14.86 32.26 -0.38
C ASN A 366 -15.54 31.43 -1.45
N ASP A 367 -16.66 30.76 -1.18
CA ASP A 367 -17.48 30.00 -2.13
C ASP A 367 -18.95 29.85 -1.68
N PRO A 368 -19.68 30.96 -1.48
CA PRO A 368 -21.03 30.93 -0.88
C PRO A 368 -22.06 30.14 -1.70
N THR A 369 -21.80 29.88 -2.98
CA THR A 369 -22.66 29.10 -3.87
C THR A 369 -22.28 27.61 -3.93
N GLY A 370 -21.19 27.19 -3.29
CA GLY A 370 -20.67 25.81 -3.32
C GLY A 370 -20.18 25.33 -4.69
N THR A 371 -20.05 26.26 -5.65
CA THR A 371 -19.73 25.92 -7.05
C THR A 371 -18.25 25.67 -7.29
N ARG A 372 -17.36 26.00 -6.36
CA ARG A 372 -15.90 25.82 -6.47
C ARG A 372 -15.35 24.69 -5.63
N THR A 373 -16.21 23.93 -4.96
CA THR A 373 -15.84 22.70 -4.26
C THR A 373 -15.19 21.67 -5.19
N GLY A 374 -14.33 20.80 -4.65
CA GLY A 374 -13.66 19.75 -5.42
C GLY A 374 -14.64 18.87 -6.20
N ARG A 375 -15.75 18.46 -5.58
CA ARG A 375 -16.79 17.66 -6.25
C ARG A 375 -17.54 18.44 -7.33
N ALA A 376 -17.89 19.71 -7.09
CA ALA A 376 -18.54 20.54 -8.11
C ALA A 376 -17.63 20.76 -9.34
N ARG A 377 -16.33 20.93 -9.12
CA ARG A 377 -15.32 20.95 -10.19
C ARG A 377 -15.29 19.63 -10.93
N ALA A 378 -15.23 18.50 -10.22
CA ALA A 378 -15.18 17.17 -10.83
C ALA A 378 -16.40 16.91 -11.74
N ALA A 379 -17.58 17.28 -11.26
CA ALA A 379 -18.82 17.20 -12.01
C ALA A 379 -18.77 18.04 -13.30
N ARG A 380 -18.22 19.26 -13.27
CA ARG A 380 -18.03 20.09 -14.48
C ARG A 380 -17.05 19.48 -15.47
N VAL A 381 -15.98 18.85 -14.98
CA VAL A 381 -15.03 18.13 -15.83
C VAL A 381 -15.76 17.02 -16.58
N VAL A 382 -16.52 16.18 -15.87
CA VAL A 382 -17.31 15.12 -16.50
C VAL A 382 -18.34 15.69 -17.49
N ALA A 383 -19.09 16.72 -17.09
CA ALA A 383 -20.09 17.37 -17.96
C ALA A 383 -19.50 17.96 -19.25
N SER A 384 -18.23 18.38 -19.22
CA SER A 384 -17.49 18.90 -20.39
C SER A 384 -16.88 17.82 -21.28
N GLY A 385 -17.10 16.53 -21.00
CA GLY A 385 -16.38 15.44 -21.66
C GLY A 385 -14.87 15.48 -21.37
N TYR A 386 -14.48 15.87 -20.15
CA TYR A 386 -13.10 16.02 -19.67
C TYR A 386 -12.26 17.11 -20.36
N SER A 387 -12.87 17.96 -21.19
CA SER A 387 -12.15 19.04 -21.90
C SER A 387 -11.66 20.16 -20.97
N THR A 388 -12.33 20.37 -19.83
CA THR A 388 -11.94 21.37 -18.82
C THR A 388 -11.10 20.80 -17.68
N TYR A 389 -10.67 19.53 -17.77
CA TYR A 389 -10.00 18.84 -16.65
C TYR A 389 -8.80 19.65 -16.11
N ARG A 390 -7.89 20.07 -17.01
CA ARG A 390 -6.73 20.86 -16.62
C ARG A 390 -7.10 22.19 -15.97
N SER A 391 -8.00 22.97 -16.59
CA SER A 391 -8.37 24.30 -16.09
C SER A 391 -9.14 24.27 -14.77
N GLU A 392 -9.90 23.21 -14.52
CA GLU A 392 -10.69 23.04 -13.29
C GLU A 392 -9.86 22.51 -12.12
N PHE A 393 -8.95 21.56 -12.37
CA PHE A 393 -8.30 20.80 -11.29
C PHE A 393 -6.88 21.21 -10.99
N LEU A 394 -6.07 21.60 -11.99
CA LEU A 394 -4.63 21.75 -11.79
C LEU A 394 -4.30 22.73 -10.65
N TYR A 395 -4.89 23.92 -10.68
CA TYR A 395 -4.67 24.93 -9.64
C TYR A 395 -5.43 24.62 -8.34
N PHE A 396 -6.68 24.16 -8.44
CA PHE A 396 -7.47 23.78 -7.27
C PHE A 396 -6.73 22.78 -6.38
N GLN A 397 -6.13 21.77 -7.00
CA GLN A 397 -5.44 20.70 -6.30
C GLN A 397 -4.10 21.12 -5.69
N GLU A 398 -3.35 22.00 -6.36
CA GLU A 398 -2.13 22.61 -5.77
C GLU A 398 -2.48 23.41 -4.52
N GLU A 399 -3.49 24.27 -4.63
CA GLU A 399 -3.95 25.11 -3.53
C GLU A 399 -4.52 24.30 -2.37
N TRP A 400 -5.26 23.23 -2.67
CA TRP A 400 -5.84 22.36 -1.65
C TRP A 400 -4.76 21.58 -0.89
N ASN A 401 -3.71 21.13 -1.59
CA ASN A 401 -2.51 20.56 -0.96
C ASN A 401 -1.78 21.56 -0.07
N LEU A 402 -1.52 22.76 -0.59
CA LEU A 402 -0.86 23.82 0.18
C LEU A 402 -1.67 24.18 1.42
N SER A 403 -3.00 24.16 1.31
CA SER A 403 -3.90 24.42 2.44
C SER A 403 -3.77 23.34 3.52
N LEU A 404 -3.65 22.06 3.14
CA LEU A 404 -3.39 20.98 4.11
C LEU A 404 -2.05 21.17 4.81
N TYR A 405 -0.99 21.45 4.04
CA TYR A 405 0.34 21.70 4.60
C TYR A 405 0.31 22.88 5.58
N ASN A 406 -0.27 24.01 5.21
CA ASN A 406 -0.39 25.19 6.07
C ASN A 406 -1.24 24.94 7.30
N PHE A 407 -2.29 24.11 7.19
CA PHE A 407 -3.10 23.71 8.35
C PHE A 407 -2.31 22.86 9.34
N LEU A 408 -1.46 21.95 8.86
CA LEU A 408 -0.71 21.02 9.71
C LEU A 408 0.65 21.55 10.17
N LEU A 409 1.28 22.47 9.44
CA LEU A 409 2.58 23.05 9.78
C LEU A 409 2.70 23.54 11.24
N PRO A 410 1.75 24.34 11.78
CA PRO A 410 1.80 24.78 13.18
C PRO A 410 1.42 23.66 14.17
N ARG A 411 0.97 22.50 13.67
CA ARG A 411 0.54 21.34 14.46
C ARG A 411 1.52 20.18 14.38
N TYR A 412 2.58 20.25 13.57
CA TYR A 412 3.53 19.15 13.50
C TYR A 412 4.21 18.91 14.85
N PRO A 413 4.47 17.66 15.25
CA PRO A 413 4.94 17.34 16.61
C PRO A 413 6.29 18.01 16.91
N ASN A 414 7.15 18.16 15.90
CA ASN A 414 8.41 18.90 15.99
C ASN A 414 8.23 20.43 16.13
N THR A 415 7.17 21.00 15.54
CA THR A 415 6.85 22.43 15.66
C THR A 415 6.28 22.77 17.04
N VAL A 416 5.48 21.87 17.63
CA VAL A 416 4.82 22.10 18.93
C VAL A 416 5.54 21.44 20.12
N GLY A 417 6.59 20.65 19.88
CA GLY A 417 7.34 19.97 20.94
C GLY A 417 6.59 18.82 21.63
N ILE A 418 5.59 18.23 20.97
CA ILE A 418 4.77 17.15 21.54
C ILE A 418 5.30 15.79 21.03
N SER A 419 5.48 14.82 21.93
CA SER A 419 5.88 13.44 21.60
C SER A 419 4.84 12.43 22.08
N ASP A 420 3.58 12.65 21.71
CA ASP A 420 2.45 11.77 22.06
C ASP A 420 1.94 11.02 20.80
N PRO A 421 1.88 9.68 20.82
CA PRO A 421 1.35 8.91 19.70
C PRO A 421 -0.12 9.19 19.37
N VAL A 422 -0.94 9.67 20.32
CA VAL A 422 -2.33 10.09 20.01
C VAL A 422 -2.32 11.39 19.22
N TYR A 423 -1.50 12.37 19.61
CA TYR A 423 -1.31 13.61 18.86
C TYR A 423 -0.77 13.36 17.44
N SER A 424 0.28 12.54 17.29
CA SER A 424 0.80 12.14 15.97
C SER A 424 -0.29 11.48 15.10
N ARG A 425 -1.16 10.68 15.71
CA ARG A 425 -2.29 10.05 15.02
C ARG A 425 -3.34 11.04 14.53
N LYS A 426 -3.59 12.13 15.26
CA LYS A 426 -4.48 13.21 14.78
C LYS A 426 -3.94 13.82 13.48
N ILE A 427 -2.63 14.07 13.43
CA ILE A 427 -1.94 14.62 12.26
C ILE A 427 -2.00 13.64 11.09
N TYR A 428 -1.57 12.40 11.32
CA TYR A 428 -1.58 11.37 10.30
C TYR A 428 -3.00 11.11 9.76
N SER A 429 -3.99 11.02 10.63
CA SER A 429 -5.40 10.84 10.24
C SER A 429 -5.93 12.04 9.43
N THR A 430 -5.41 13.25 9.61
CA THR A 430 -5.77 14.41 8.78
C THR A 430 -5.23 14.28 7.36
N GLY A 431 -4.01 13.76 7.20
CA GLY A 431 -3.47 13.41 5.88
C GLY A 431 -4.24 12.26 5.22
N LEU A 432 -4.56 11.21 5.99
CA LEU A 432 -5.34 10.06 5.51
C LEU A 432 -6.76 10.46 5.08
N TRP A 433 -7.42 11.35 5.82
CA TRP A 433 -8.69 11.93 5.40
C TRP A 433 -8.59 12.55 4.01
N LYS A 434 -7.55 13.36 3.74
CA LYS A 434 -7.34 13.92 2.40
C LYS A 434 -7.14 12.82 1.35
N MET A 435 -6.40 11.76 1.66
CA MET A 435 -6.21 10.63 0.74
C MET A 435 -7.52 9.93 0.37
N VAL A 436 -8.42 9.73 1.32
CA VAL A 436 -9.76 9.17 1.05
C VAL A 436 -10.57 10.12 0.15
N LYS A 437 -10.50 11.42 0.41
CA LYS A 437 -11.23 12.42 -0.39
C LYS A 437 -10.64 12.58 -1.79
N GLU A 438 -9.33 12.42 -1.94
CA GLU A 438 -8.68 12.35 -3.25
C GLU A 438 -9.10 11.07 -4.00
N PHE A 439 -9.07 9.92 -3.33
CA PHE A 439 -9.57 8.66 -3.90
C PHE A 439 -11.01 8.82 -4.42
N GLU A 440 -11.88 9.45 -3.63
CA GLU A 440 -13.26 9.75 -4.00
C GLU A 440 -13.34 10.59 -5.28
N LEU A 441 -12.63 11.73 -5.34
CA LEU A 441 -12.62 12.59 -6.54
C LEU A 441 -12.10 11.85 -7.77
N MET A 442 -11.05 11.05 -7.62
CA MET A 442 -10.45 10.33 -8.73
C MET A 442 -11.37 9.21 -9.25
N ASN A 443 -12.05 8.47 -8.36
CA ASN A 443 -12.84 7.29 -8.72
C ASN A 443 -14.30 7.60 -9.07
N ASP A 444 -15.00 8.45 -8.29
CA ASP A 444 -16.42 8.79 -8.56
C ASP A 444 -16.59 9.44 -9.95
N PHE A 445 -15.59 10.22 -10.36
CA PHE A 445 -15.62 11.02 -11.59
C PHE A 445 -14.69 10.46 -12.68
N ARG A 446 -14.06 9.30 -12.45
CA ARG A 446 -13.13 8.60 -13.36
C ARG A 446 -11.99 9.48 -13.87
N LEU A 447 -11.52 10.41 -13.05
CA LEU A 447 -10.48 11.36 -13.46
C LEU A 447 -9.14 10.68 -13.74
N ASP A 448 -8.90 9.54 -13.09
CA ASP A 448 -7.69 8.75 -13.16
C ASP A 448 -7.46 8.12 -14.54
N GLY A 449 -8.52 7.85 -15.31
CA GLY A 449 -8.46 7.38 -16.69
C GLY A 449 -8.24 8.45 -17.75
N HIS A 450 -8.13 9.73 -17.34
CA HIS A 450 -8.03 10.87 -18.25
C HIS A 450 -6.78 11.72 -18.01
N TYR A 451 -5.71 11.12 -17.49
CA TYR A 451 -4.48 11.83 -17.16
C TYR A 451 -3.87 12.63 -18.33
N GLN A 452 -3.95 12.10 -19.55
CA GLN A 452 -3.44 12.80 -20.74
C GLN A 452 -4.25 14.07 -21.11
N LYS A 453 -5.49 14.22 -20.62
CA LYS A 453 -6.23 15.50 -20.74
C LYS A 453 -5.64 16.59 -19.85
N LEU A 454 -4.99 16.18 -18.77
CA LEU A 454 -4.32 17.06 -17.84
C LEU A 454 -2.86 17.33 -18.25
N ILE A 455 -2.12 16.28 -18.61
CA ILE A 455 -0.72 16.30 -19.06
C ILE A 455 -0.61 15.61 -20.44
N PRO A 456 -0.81 16.35 -21.55
CA PRO A 456 -0.81 15.76 -22.89
C PRO A 456 0.47 15.06 -23.32
N THR A 457 1.61 15.43 -22.73
CA THR A 457 2.93 14.82 -23.00
C THR A 457 3.16 13.52 -22.25
N SER A 458 2.32 13.19 -21.26
CA SER A 458 2.50 11.97 -20.49
C SER A 458 2.26 10.72 -21.33
N ARG A 459 3.10 9.73 -21.11
CA ARG A 459 2.97 8.39 -21.72
C ARG A 459 2.13 7.42 -20.89
N ASP A 460 1.72 7.83 -19.70
CA ASP A 460 0.76 7.07 -18.91
C ASP A 460 -0.68 7.48 -19.28
N SER A 461 -1.48 6.49 -19.64
CA SER A 461 -2.90 6.69 -19.95
C SER A 461 -3.75 6.88 -18.68
N ARG A 462 -3.27 6.37 -17.54
CA ARG A 462 -3.91 6.50 -16.23
C ARG A 462 -2.93 6.92 -15.15
N ALA A 463 -3.30 7.91 -14.35
CA ALA A 463 -2.53 8.41 -13.22
C ALA A 463 -3.34 9.39 -12.37
N TRP A 464 -2.87 9.62 -11.15
CA TRP A 464 -3.31 10.72 -10.30
C TRP A 464 -2.56 12.01 -10.64
N LEU A 465 -3.16 13.14 -10.28
CA LEU A 465 -2.63 14.46 -10.63
C LEU A 465 -1.32 14.81 -9.90
N PHE A 466 -1.28 14.68 -8.57
CA PHE A 466 -0.10 15.01 -7.74
C PHE A 466 0.36 13.85 -6.87
N ASN A 467 1.41 14.09 -6.10
CA ASN A 467 2.12 13.15 -5.26
C ASN A 467 1.48 12.99 -3.88
N TYR A 468 0.14 13.02 -3.79
CA TYR A 468 -0.56 13.05 -2.48
C TYR A 468 -0.21 11.86 -1.58
N SER A 469 -0.06 10.68 -2.19
CA SER A 469 0.38 9.48 -1.48
C SER A 469 1.79 9.66 -0.89
N PHE A 470 2.67 10.40 -1.54
CA PHE A 470 3.96 10.77 -0.97
C PHE A 470 3.79 11.76 0.20
N ASP A 471 2.93 12.76 0.05
CA ASP A 471 2.73 13.82 1.03
C ASP A 471 2.11 13.32 2.35
N VAL A 472 1.32 12.23 2.29
CA VAL A 472 0.76 11.60 3.50
C VAL A 472 1.77 10.71 4.24
N SER A 473 2.96 10.46 3.69
CA SER A 473 3.97 9.62 4.35
C SER A 473 4.34 10.14 5.76
N PRO A 474 4.66 9.24 6.72
CA PRO A 474 5.11 9.65 8.05
C PRO A 474 6.26 10.66 8.04
N ASN A 475 7.21 10.51 7.11
CA ASN A 475 8.32 11.43 6.93
C ASN A 475 7.86 12.84 6.49
N THR A 476 7.02 12.93 5.46
CA THR A 476 6.54 14.24 4.97
C THR A 476 5.62 14.91 6.00
N MET A 477 4.84 14.12 6.73
CA MET A 477 3.97 14.58 7.82
C MET A 477 4.71 14.90 9.12
N LYS A 478 6.06 14.87 9.12
CA LYS A 478 6.94 15.21 10.25
C LYS A 478 6.61 14.40 11.52
N LEU A 479 6.13 13.18 11.35
CA LEU A 479 5.81 12.31 12.47
C LEU A 479 7.11 11.84 13.14
N PRO A 480 7.23 11.91 14.47
CA PRO A 480 8.34 11.34 15.21
C PRO A 480 8.59 9.88 14.82
N ALA A 481 9.86 9.52 14.63
CA ALA A 481 10.24 8.15 14.21
C ALA A 481 9.76 7.10 15.22
N ALA A 482 9.93 7.37 16.51
CA ALA A 482 9.20 6.69 17.58
C ALA A 482 8.00 7.58 17.95
N ASN A 483 6.80 7.00 18.15
CA ASN A 483 5.53 7.72 18.35
C ASN A 483 4.86 8.23 17.06
N THR A 484 4.91 7.43 16.00
CA THR A 484 4.26 7.74 14.71
C THR A 484 2.74 7.85 14.79
N GLY A 485 2.10 7.25 15.79
CA GLY A 485 0.64 7.08 15.83
C GLY A 485 0.14 5.90 15.00
N ILE A 486 1.03 5.11 14.40
CA ILE A 486 0.75 3.99 13.48
C ILE A 486 1.07 2.67 14.17
N ASN A 487 0.14 1.71 14.17
CA ASN A 487 0.27 0.38 14.76
C ASN A 487 0.98 0.43 16.13
N ASN A 488 2.14 -0.19 16.25
CA ASN A 488 2.94 -0.25 17.49
C ASN A 488 3.85 0.96 17.75
N ASN A 489 3.73 2.04 16.97
CA ASN A 489 4.45 3.32 17.10
C ASN A 489 5.99 3.25 16.94
N SER A 490 6.51 2.12 16.46
CA SER A 490 7.95 1.91 16.32
C SER A 490 8.58 2.69 15.15
N THR A 491 9.90 2.87 15.21
CA THR A 491 10.73 3.37 14.08
C THR A 491 10.51 2.56 12.81
N LEU A 492 10.27 1.25 12.93
CA LEU A 492 9.92 0.39 11.81
C LEU A 492 8.65 0.88 11.10
N MET A 493 7.61 1.33 11.82
CA MET A 493 6.40 1.86 11.20
C MET A 493 6.69 3.15 10.42
N HIS A 494 7.54 4.02 10.96
CA HIS A 494 7.96 5.25 10.26
C HIS A 494 8.64 4.91 8.93
N LEU A 495 9.63 4.02 8.96
CA LEU A 495 10.40 3.60 7.78
C LEU A 495 9.53 2.88 6.76
N TYR A 496 8.75 1.89 7.22
CA TYR A 496 7.93 1.06 6.34
C TYR A 496 6.84 1.88 5.65
N PHE A 497 6.00 2.61 6.41
CA PHE A 497 4.90 3.35 5.81
C PHE A 497 5.38 4.52 4.98
N SER A 498 6.53 5.13 5.28
CA SER A 498 7.12 6.13 4.37
C SER A 498 7.50 5.50 3.03
N THR A 499 8.17 4.35 3.06
CA THR A 499 8.56 3.62 1.83
C THR A 499 7.35 3.12 1.05
N ALA A 500 6.34 2.57 1.74
CA ALA A 500 5.13 2.04 1.11
C ALA A 500 4.32 3.15 0.43
N TRP A 501 4.16 4.31 1.08
CA TRP A 501 3.51 5.48 0.48
C TRP A 501 4.28 6.06 -0.71
N TYR A 502 5.62 6.03 -0.68
CA TYR A 502 6.43 6.42 -1.84
C TYR A 502 6.25 5.44 -3.01
N HIS A 503 6.10 4.14 -2.73
CA HIS A 503 5.79 3.15 -3.75
C HIS A 503 4.38 3.32 -4.31
N VAL A 504 3.38 3.65 -3.47
CA VAL A 504 2.04 4.06 -3.94
C VAL A 504 2.14 5.27 -4.87
N ALA A 505 2.96 6.29 -4.55
CA ALA A 505 3.20 7.42 -5.43
C ALA A 505 3.82 7.01 -6.77
N LEU A 506 4.74 6.05 -6.78
CA LEU A 506 5.29 5.48 -8.02
C LEU A 506 4.21 4.81 -8.88
N VAL A 507 3.26 4.11 -8.27
CA VAL A 507 2.16 3.45 -9.00
C VAL A 507 1.14 4.47 -9.51
N LEU A 508 0.77 5.45 -8.69
CA LEU A 508 -0.28 6.43 -8.99
C LEU A 508 0.17 7.59 -9.87
N ASN A 509 1.41 8.05 -9.73
CA ASN A 509 1.93 9.24 -10.40
C ASN A 509 3.46 9.19 -10.49
N ASN A 510 4.00 8.28 -11.29
CA ASN A 510 5.45 8.15 -11.54
C ASN A 510 6.07 9.35 -12.29
N GLY A 511 5.28 10.24 -12.87
CA GLY A 511 5.75 11.42 -13.61
C GLY A 511 6.21 11.18 -15.03
N ASN A 512 5.93 9.98 -15.54
CA ASN A 512 6.50 9.45 -16.75
C ASN A 512 6.40 10.43 -17.94
N HIS A 513 7.56 10.86 -18.42
CA HIS A 513 7.74 11.69 -19.62
C HIS A 513 6.92 12.99 -19.64
N SER A 514 6.52 13.49 -18.47
CA SER A 514 5.66 14.65 -18.39
C SER A 514 6.47 15.94 -18.40
N ASP A 515 6.43 16.68 -19.51
CA ASP A 515 7.05 18.01 -19.60
C ASP A 515 6.27 19.10 -18.82
N GLY A 516 6.96 20.20 -18.50
CA GLY A 516 6.37 21.45 -17.99
C GLY A 516 6.98 21.98 -16.70
N ASP A 517 6.90 23.30 -16.50
CA ASP A 517 7.61 24.07 -15.45
C ASP A 517 7.25 23.69 -14.00
N ARG A 518 6.21 22.86 -13.80
CA ARG A 518 5.72 22.44 -12.48
C ARG A 518 6.32 21.12 -12.00
N ARG A 519 7.17 20.48 -12.80
CA ARG A 519 7.97 19.30 -12.41
C ARG A 519 9.29 19.76 -11.79
N ASN A 520 9.66 19.15 -10.66
CA ASN A 520 10.94 19.35 -9.98
C ASN A 520 11.40 18.04 -9.33
N SER A 521 12.56 18.01 -8.65
CA SER A 521 13.07 16.80 -8.00
C SER A 521 12.15 16.20 -6.94
N GLN A 522 11.14 16.94 -6.50
CA GLN A 522 10.16 16.56 -5.49
C GLN A 522 8.78 16.24 -6.06
N ARG A 523 8.57 16.47 -7.37
CA ARG A 523 7.26 16.31 -8.01
C ARG A 523 7.40 15.55 -9.33
N PRO A 524 6.80 14.35 -9.44
CA PRO A 524 5.77 13.78 -8.56
C PRO A 524 6.29 12.82 -7.48
N ILE A 525 7.59 12.68 -7.32
CA ILE A 525 8.20 11.89 -6.25
C ILE A 525 9.35 12.72 -5.72
N ASP A 526 9.57 12.71 -4.41
CA ASP A 526 10.83 13.18 -3.84
C ASP A 526 11.91 12.13 -4.06
N TRP A 527 12.51 12.23 -5.25
CA TRP A 527 13.56 11.34 -5.70
C TRP A 527 14.79 11.36 -4.77
N PRO A 528 15.26 12.53 -4.27
CA PRO A 528 16.32 12.57 -3.27
C PRO A 528 16.08 11.70 -2.03
N TYR A 529 14.86 11.75 -1.46
CA TYR A 529 14.54 10.99 -0.24
C TYR A 529 14.19 9.53 -0.49
N THR A 530 13.58 9.21 -1.63
CA THR A 530 13.16 7.84 -1.96
C THR A 530 14.28 6.82 -1.84
N HIS A 531 15.46 7.13 -2.38
CA HIS A 531 16.60 6.20 -2.32
C HIS A 531 17.10 5.99 -0.89
N GLY A 532 17.02 7.01 -0.03
CA GLY A 532 17.36 6.89 1.40
C GLY A 532 16.42 5.97 2.15
N PHE A 533 15.11 6.03 1.88
CA PHE A 533 14.14 5.13 2.51
C PHE A 533 14.26 3.68 2.02
N ILE A 534 14.50 3.46 0.72
CA ILE A 534 14.79 2.11 0.18
C ILE A 534 16.07 1.53 0.82
N LEU A 535 17.08 2.37 1.03
CA LEU A 535 18.29 2.02 1.76
C LEU A 535 18.00 1.63 3.21
N HIS A 536 17.35 2.51 3.99
CA HIS A 536 17.06 2.27 5.40
C HIS A 536 16.22 1.01 5.62
N LEU A 537 15.30 0.70 4.70
CA LEU A 537 14.52 -0.54 4.76
C LEU A 537 15.40 -1.82 4.66
N SER A 538 16.56 -1.74 4.00
CA SER A 538 17.51 -2.86 3.91
C SER A 538 18.53 -2.92 5.06
N HIS A 539 18.73 -1.80 5.74
CA HIS A 539 19.75 -1.65 6.77
C HIS A 539 19.18 -1.78 8.18
N ASP A 540 18.06 -1.11 8.45
CA ASP A 540 17.50 -0.91 9.79
C ASP A 540 16.42 -1.95 10.15
N VAL A 541 16.03 -2.79 9.20
CA VAL A 541 15.02 -3.84 9.40
C VAL A 541 15.70 -5.16 9.76
N ALA A 542 15.11 -5.88 10.72
CA ALA A 542 15.61 -7.17 11.17
C ALA A 542 15.80 -8.15 9.99
N GLY A 543 16.97 -8.80 9.94
CA GLY A 543 17.35 -9.73 8.88
C GLY A 543 17.82 -9.07 7.58
N ASN A 544 17.92 -7.73 7.53
CA ASN A 544 18.49 -6.96 6.42
C ASN A 544 17.96 -7.40 5.05
N PRO A 545 16.63 -7.43 4.85
CA PRO A 545 16.03 -7.91 3.61
C PRO A 545 16.53 -7.05 2.45
N SER A 546 16.88 -7.69 1.33
CA SER A 546 17.32 -6.94 0.16
C SER A 546 16.19 -6.06 -0.40
N THR A 547 16.59 -4.91 -0.93
CA THR A 547 15.76 -3.89 -1.60
C THR A 547 16.38 -3.45 -2.93
N MET A 548 17.35 -4.21 -3.45
CA MET A 548 18.14 -3.82 -4.62
C MET A 548 17.34 -3.83 -5.91
N SER A 549 16.45 -4.79 -6.12
CA SER A 549 15.56 -4.79 -7.29
C SER A 549 14.57 -3.62 -7.22
N ASN A 550 14.04 -3.31 -6.03
CA ASN A 550 13.24 -2.11 -5.84
C ASN A 550 14.05 -0.83 -6.15
N GLN A 551 15.32 -0.76 -5.73
CA GLN A 551 16.22 0.33 -6.08
C GLN A 551 16.43 0.43 -7.61
N VAL A 552 16.56 -0.70 -8.31
CA VAL A 552 16.65 -0.76 -9.78
C VAL A 552 15.38 -0.21 -10.43
N LEU A 553 14.19 -0.63 -9.97
CA LEU A 553 12.91 -0.12 -10.48
C LEU A 553 12.83 1.41 -10.32
N PHE A 554 13.10 1.94 -9.13
CA PHE A 554 13.06 3.38 -8.88
C PHE A 554 14.09 4.13 -9.72
N LEU A 555 15.29 3.58 -9.95
CA LEU A 555 16.28 4.22 -10.82
C LEU A 555 15.82 4.28 -12.28
N ILE A 556 15.26 3.19 -12.81
CA ILE A 556 14.71 3.18 -14.18
C ILE A 556 13.61 4.23 -14.30
N LYS A 557 12.67 4.25 -13.34
CA LYS A 557 11.58 5.24 -13.35
C LYS A 557 12.09 6.67 -13.17
N GLY A 558 13.08 6.88 -12.31
CA GLY A 558 13.72 8.19 -12.14
C GLY A 558 14.38 8.68 -13.42
N MET A 559 15.12 7.82 -14.13
CA MET A 559 15.69 8.14 -15.44
C MET A 559 14.62 8.41 -16.50
N GLN A 560 13.55 7.63 -16.57
CA GLN A 560 12.42 7.86 -17.49
C GLN A 560 11.69 9.18 -17.19
N THR A 561 11.59 9.58 -15.92
CA THR A 561 10.96 10.84 -15.52
C THR A 561 11.87 12.05 -15.76
N ALA A 562 13.18 11.89 -15.59
CA ALA A 562 14.17 12.94 -15.82
C ALA A 562 14.51 13.17 -17.30
N ASP A 563 14.22 12.20 -18.18
CA ASP A 563 14.33 12.38 -19.62
C ASP A 563 13.14 13.20 -20.17
N ASN A 564 13.19 14.50 -19.88
CA ASN A 564 12.19 15.49 -20.23
C ASN A 564 12.84 16.71 -20.92
N SER A 565 12.03 17.69 -21.33
CA SER A 565 12.48 18.87 -22.06
C SER A 565 13.05 19.99 -21.17
N GLN A 566 13.16 19.81 -19.85
CA GLN A 566 13.63 20.87 -18.96
C GLN A 566 15.16 21.07 -19.03
N PRO A 567 15.65 22.31 -18.88
CA PRO A 567 17.09 22.59 -18.74
C PRO A 567 17.72 21.90 -17.52
N LEU A 568 19.02 21.59 -17.59
CA LEU A 568 19.74 20.86 -16.53
C LEU A 568 19.75 21.59 -15.17
N LYS A 569 19.64 22.92 -15.18
CA LYS A 569 19.57 23.75 -13.97
C LYS A 569 18.31 23.50 -13.14
N ASN A 570 17.29 22.88 -13.72
CA ASN A 570 16.08 22.52 -13.01
C ASN A 570 16.26 21.15 -12.34
N ASN A 571 16.02 21.07 -11.03
CA ASN A 571 16.26 19.83 -10.27
C ASN A 571 15.37 18.64 -10.70
N GLY A 572 14.30 18.85 -11.45
CA GLY A 572 13.45 17.78 -12.02
C GLY A 572 13.90 17.24 -13.38
N SER A 573 14.94 17.82 -13.97
CA SER A 573 15.53 17.39 -15.23
C SER A 573 16.53 16.24 -15.03
N TRP A 574 17.32 15.93 -16.05
CA TRP A 574 18.42 14.96 -16.01
C TRP A 574 19.52 15.32 -15.01
N HIS A 575 19.30 14.97 -13.73
CA HIS A 575 20.13 15.45 -12.62
C HIS A 575 20.83 14.30 -11.90
N ILE A 576 22.17 14.36 -11.79
CA ILE A 576 23.01 13.27 -11.23
C ILE A 576 22.83 13.05 -9.72
N ARG A 577 22.14 13.97 -9.03
CA ARG A 577 21.73 13.83 -7.61
C ARG A 577 20.22 13.83 -7.40
N GLY A 578 19.46 13.86 -8.49
CA GLY A 578 18.01 13.91 -8.49
C GLY A 578 17.43 12.56 -8.93
N PRO A 579 16.43 12.54 -9.83
CA PRO A 579 15.81 11.30 -10.27
C PRO A 579 16.77 10.31 -10.95
N ALA A 580 17.83 10.79 -11.61
CA ALA A 580 18.79 9.98 -12.35
C ALA A 580 20.09 9.68 -11.57
N ARG A 581 20.02 9.46 -10.24
CA ARG A 581 21.18 9.24 -9.36
C ARG A 581 21.77 7.82 -9.48
N ILE A 582 22.52 7.57 -10.56
CA ILE A 582 23.10 6.24 -10.87
C ILE A 582 24.10 5.73 -9.81
N ALA A 583 24.78 6.64 -9.09
CA ALA A 583 25.75 6.30 -8.04
C ALA A 583 25.13 5.48 -6.89
N SER A 584 23.81 5.53 -6.72
CA SER A 584 23.08 4.77 -5.70
C SER A 584 23.23 3.25 -5.86
N LEU A 585 23.47 2.73 -7.08
CA LEU A 585 23.71 1.29 -7.32
C LEU A 585 24.95 0.77 -6.57
N VAL A 586 25.97 1.63 -6.47
CA VAL A 586 27.27 1.32 -5.86
C VAL A 586 27.48 2.02 -4.53
N HIS A 587 26.48 2.74 -4.01
CA HIS A 587 26.56 3.43 -2.74
C HIS A 587 26.74 2.45 -1.58
N PHE A 588 27.66 2.75 -0.67
CA PHE A 588 28.09 1.85 0.40
C PHE A 588 26.97 1.52 1.38
N GLY A 589 25.99 2.41 1.56
CA GLY A 589 24.82 2.12 2.38
C GLY A 589 24.10 0.85 1.92
N PHE A 590 24.02 0.61 0.61
CA PHE A 590 23.35 -0.57 0.05
C PHE A 590 24.18 -1.86 0.14
N SER A 591 25.27 -1.88 0.92
CA SER A 591 26.13 -3.07 1.01
C SER A 591 25.41 -4.27 1.62
N ALA A 592 24.59 -4.04 2.66
CA ALA A 592 23.74 -5.09 3.24
C ALA A 592 22.74 -5.61 2.20
N ALA A 593 22.03 -4.71 1.52
CA ALA A 593 21.06 -5.06 0.47
C ALA A 593 21.70 -5.87 -0.67
N ARG A 594 22.91 -5.49 -1.11
CA ARG A 594 23.66 -6.22 -2.16
C ARG A 594 24.11 -7.60 -1.71
N LYS A 595 24.51 -7.76 -0.44
CA LYS A 595 24.86 -9.07 0.13
C LYS A 595 23.67 -10.02 0.18
N THR A 596 22.48 -9.51 0.49
CA THR A 596 21.25 -10.31 0.61
C THR A 596 20.42 -10.35 -0.68
N TRP A 597 20.89 -9.78 -1.79
CA TRP A 597 20.12 -9.69 -3.04
C TRP A 597 19.84 -11.07 -3.65
N GLY A 598 20.69 -12.06 -3.41
CA GLY A 598 20.47 -13.45 -3.82
C GLY A 598 20.77 -13.75 -5.29
N ILE A 599 21.18 -12.75 -6.10
CA ILE A 599 21.53 -12.94 -7.51
C ILE A 599 23.02 -13.22 -7.75
N PRO A 600 23.38 -13.96 -8.81
CA PRO A 600 24.78 -14.20 -9.18
C PRO A 600 25.55 -12.90 -9.51
N PRO A 601 26.88 -12.85 -9.25
CA PRO A 601 27.70 -11.68 -9.59
C PRO A 601 27.61 -11.23 -11.05
N GLU A 602 27.57 -12.16 -12.00
CA GLU A 602 27.43 -11.86 -13.43
C GLU A 602 26.10 -11.18 -13.76
N GLN A 603 25.00 -11.61 -13.14
CA GLN A 603 23.69 -10.99 -13.32
C GLN A 603 23.68 -9.56 -12.74
N ARG A 604 24.28 -9.37 -11.56
CA ARG A 604 24.44 -8.04 -10.94
C ARG A 604 25.27 -7.11 -11.84
N LYS A 605 26.40 -7.61 -12.37
CA LYS A 605 27.25 -6.88 -13.31
C LYS A 605 26.46 -6.45 -14.54
N ALA A 606 25.73 -7.36 -15.17
CA ALA A 606 24.91 -7.07 -16.34
C ALA A 606 23.89 -5.95 -16.06
N ILE A 607 23.21 -5.97 -14.91
CA ILE A 607 22.28 -4.91 -14.49
C ILE A 607 23.00 -3.57 -14.34
N PHE A 608 24.17 -3.55 -13.70
CA PHE A 608 24.97 -2.33 -13.53
C PHE A 608 25.42 -1.77 -14.88
N GLU A 609 25.86 -2.62 -15.80
CA GLU A 609 26.30 -2.24 -17.13
C GLU A 609 25.16 -1.62 -17.96
N VAL A 610 23.99 -2.26 -18.04
CA VAL A 610 22.88 -1.72 -18.87
C VAL A 610 22.34 -0.40 -18.32
N LEU A 611 22.24 -0.27 -16.99
CA LEU A 611 21.80 0.98 -16.37
C LEU A 611 22.84 2.10 -16.55
N LEU A 612 24.13 1.81 -16.32
CA LEU A 612 25.19 2.80 -16.48
C LEU A 612 25.34 3.24 -17.94
N ARG A 613 25.27 2.31 -18.90
CA ARG A 613 25.34 2.59 -20.33
C ARG A 613 24.17 3.46 -20.80
N THR A 614 22.95 3.11 -20.38
CA THR A 614 21.74 3.90 -20.66
C THR A 614 21.84 5.30 -20.08
N TRP A 615 22.27 5.40 -18.82
CA TRP A 615 22.49 6.68 -18.15
C TRP A 615 23.54 7.52 -18.87
N LEU A 616 24.70 6.95 -19.21
CA LEU A 616 25.80 7.67 -19.84
C LEU A 616 25.43 8.16 -21.25
N LYS A 617 24.71 7.34 -22.02
CA LYS A 617 24.18 7.72 -23.34
C LYS A 617 23.32 8.97 -23.25
N LYS A 618 22.37 9.02 -22.31
CA LYS A 618 21.52 10.20 -22.10
C LYS A 618 22.31 11.39 -21.57
N THR A 619 23.20 11.17 -20.61
CA THR A 619 24.09 12.21 -20.05
C THR A 619 24.92 12.92 -21.13
N LYS A 620 25.38 12.18 -22.15
CA LYS A 620 26.17 12.70 -23.29
C LYS A 620 25.35 13.45 -24.35
N GLU A 621 24.01 13.47 -24.26
CA GLU A 621 23.18 14.33 -25.11
C GLU A 621 23.36 15.83 -24.77
N TYR A 622 23.84 16.13 -23.56
CA TYR A 622 24.16 17.48 -23.12
C TYR A 622 25.64 17.78 -23.31
N SER A 623 25.96 18.97 -23.84
CA SER A 623 27.35 19.38 -24.03
C SER A 623 28.08 19.56 -22.68
N PRO A 624 29.40 19.40 -22.62
CA PRO A 624 30.16 19.70 -21.41
C PRO A 624 29.97 21.15 -20.92
N GLU A 625 29.79 22.09 -21.83
CA GLU A 625 29.48 23.48 -21.48
C GLU A 625 28.13 23.58 -20.76
N THR A 626 27.09 22.93 -21.27
CA THR A 626 25.77 22.89 -20.62
C THR A 626 25.88 22.31 -19.21
N TRP A 627 26.65 21.24 -19.01
CA TRP A 627 26.89 20.71 -17.66
C TRP A 627 27.58 21.73 -16.74
N ARG A 628 28.59 22.47 -17.23
CA ARG A 628 29.30 23.48 -16.44
C ARG A 628 28.40 24.66 -16.08
N THR A 629 27.64 25.19 -17.03
CA THR A 629 26.80 26.38 -16.85
C THR A 629 25.55 26.08 -16.03
N ASP A 630 24.83 25.01 -16.37
CA ASP A 630 23.52 24.74 -15.77
C ASP A 630 23.65 24.01 -14.43
N TYR A 631 24.69 23.19 -14.26
CA TYR A 631 24.91 22.43 -13.03
C TYR A 631 25.85 23.15 -12.04
N ALA A 632 26.37 24.34 -12.41
CA ALA A 632 27.21 25.20 -11.56
C ALA A 632 28.42 24.47 -10.95
N ILE A 633 29.24 23.86 -11.81
CA ILE A 633 30.45 23.13 -11.37
C ILE A 633 31.52 24.12 -10.94
N ASP A 634 31.90 24.10 -9.66
CA ASP A 634 33.04 24.85 -9.12
C ASP A 634 34.30 23.95 -9.13
N PRO A 635 35.27 24.21 -10.02
CA PRO A 635 36.49 23.41 -10.14
C PRO A 635 37.46 23.57 -8.94
N SER A 636 37.25 24.56 -8.07
CA SER A 636 38.14 24.89 -6.96
C SER A 636 37.82 24.16 -5.65
N GLN A 637 36.70 23.45 -5.58
CA GLN A 637 36.29 22.71 -4.38
C GLN A 637 37.15 21.44 -4.18
N PRO A 638 37.51 21.07 -2.94
CA PRO A 638 38.21 19.81 -2.69
C PRO A 638 37.29 18.61 -2.95
N TYR A 639 37.82 17.56 -3.59
CA TYR A 639 37.07 16.35 -3.95
C TYR A 639 37.48 15.14 -3.12
N THR A 640 36.52 14.28 -2.77
CA THR A 640 36.76 13.09 -1.95
C THR A 640 36.02 11.87 -2.49
N PHE A 641 36.45 10.66 -2.11
CA PHE A 641 35.74 9.40 -2.38
C PHE A 641 34.51 9.19 -1.47
N VAL A 642 33.78 10.25 -1.15
CA VAL A 642 32.57 10.21 -0.33
C VAL A 642 31.38 10.64 -1.19
N ASP A 643 30.26 9.90 -1.14
CA ASP A 643 29.02 10.33 -1.80
C ASP A 643 28.37 11.49 -1.02
N GLN A 644 28.92 12.69 -1.19
CA GLN A 644 28.45 13.94 -0.59
C GLN A 644 28.48 15.07 -1.64
N PHE A 645 28.01 16.26 -1.26
CA PHE A 645 28.27 17.46 -2.06
C PHE A 645 29.78 17.79 -2.08
N PRO A 646 30.30 18.41 -3.15
CA PRO A 646 29.66 18.74 -4.44
C PRO A 646 29.45 17.52 -5.36
N ALA A 647 28.67 17.67 -6.44
CA ALA A 647 28.21 16.52 -7.25
C ALA A 647 29.30 15.73 -7.99
N ILE A 648 30.44 16.34 -8.25
CA ILE A 648 31.65 15.64 -8.70
C ILE A 648 32.09 14.54 -7.74
N ASN A 649 31.86 14.69 -6.43
CA ASN A 649 32.14 13.62 -5.47
C ASN A 649 31.31 12.36 -5.75
N ASN A 650 30.08 12.48 -6.28
CA ASN A 650 29.30 11.30 -6.70
C ASN A 650 29.98 10.57 -7.87
N ILE A 651 30.52 11.31 -8.84
CA ILE A 651 31.21 10.76 -10.01
C ILE A 651 32.54 10.11 -9.59
N TRP A 652 33.35 10.82 -8.81
CA TRP A 652 34.58 10.31 -8.19
C TRP A 652 34.33 9.06 -7.35
N TYR A 653 33.22 9.05 -6.60
CA TYR A 653 32.81 7.94 -5.76
C TYR A 653 32.45 6.68 -6.56
N MET A 654 31.70 6.83 -7.66
CA MET A 654 31.11 5.68 -8.36
C MET A 654 32.08 4.99 -9.33
N ILE A 655 32.97 5.72 -10.00
CA ILE A 655 33.90 5.16 -11.01
C ILE A 655 34.73 3.97 -10.49
N PRO A 656 35.47 4.08 -9.37
CA PRO A 656 36.29 2.95 -8.90
C PRO A 656 35.43 1.80 -8.37
N ARG A 657 34.21 2.08 -7.90
CA ARG A 657 33.28 1.05 -7.42
C ARG A 657 32.63 0.27 -8.56
N PHE A 658 32.30 0.91 -9.67
CA PHE A 658 31.86 0.19 -10.87
C PHE A 658 32.96 -0.76 -11.38
N ARG A 659 34.22 -0.32 -11.36
CA ARG A 659 35.37 -1.21 -11.64
C ARG A 659 35.45 -2.38 -10.65
N TYR A 660 35.31 -2.11 -9.36
CA TYR A 660 35.29 -3.16 -8.33
C TYR A 660 34.20 -4.21 -8.58
N PHE A 661 33.01 -3.77 -9.01
CA PHE A 661 31.90 -4.68 -9.34
C PHE A 661 32.04 -5.35 -10.71
N GLY A 662 33.17 -5.15 -11.42
CA GLY A 662 33.49 -5.83 -12.66
C GLY A 662 32.79 -5.30 -13.90
N VAL A 663 32.22 -4.08 -13.84
CA VAL A 663 31.67 -3.39 -15.03
C VAL A 663 32.74 -3.25 -16.10
N ASP A 664 32.36 -3.49 -17.35
CA ASP A 664 33.22 -3.38 -18.54
C ASP A 664 34.18 -2.18 -18.49
N ALA A 665 35.47 -2.46 -18.69
CA ALA A 665 36.53 -1.47 -18.55
C ALA A 665 36.41 -0.33 -19.56
N ALA A 666 35.94 -0.62 -20.78
CA ALA A 666 35.72 0.41 -21.79
C ALA A 666 34.56 1.35 -21.43
N LEU A 667 33.46 0.82 -20.86
CA LEU A 667 32.36 1.63 -20.35
C LEU A 667 32.78 2.52 -19.17
N VAL A 668 33.58 2.01 -18.23
CA VAL A 668 34.12 2.83 -17.14
C VAL A 668 35.06 3.91 -17.68
N GLU A 669 35.93 3.58 -18.64
CA GLU A 669 36.82 4.55 -19.27
C GLU A 669 36.01 5.64 -20.01
N GLU A 670 34.95 5.27 -20.73
CA GLU A 670 34.05 6.23 -21.39
C GLU A 670 33.40 7.19 -20.38
N LEU A 671 32.94 6.67 -19.24
CA LEU A 671 32.43 7.49 -18.14
C LEU A 671 33.51 8.46 -17.60
N THR A 672 34.74 7.98 -17.43
CA THR A 672 35.86 8.77 -16.90
C THR A 672 36.22 9.91 -17.87
N GLN A 673 36.29 9.62 -19.17
CA GLN A 673 36.56 10.63 -20.21
C GLN A 673 35.45 11.68 -20.32
N TRP A 674 34.19 11.26 -20.24
CA TRP A 674 33.08 12.21 -20.16
C TRP A 674 33.22 13.13 -18.93
N ALA A 675 33.53 12.57 -17.76
CA ALA A 675 33.71 13.35 -16.54
C ALA A 675 34.88 14.35 -16.67
N GLU A 676 36.02 13.93 -17.22
CA GLU A 676 37.17 14.80 -17.50
C GLU A 676 36.80 15.98 -18.41
N SER A 677 35.93 15.77 -19.41
CA SER A 677 35.48 16.83 -20.30
C SER A 677 34.59 17.87 -19.63
N VAL A 678 33.83 17.47 -18.60
CA VAL A 678 32.87 18.30 -17.87
C VAL A 678 33.55 19.03 -16.70
N PHE A 679 34.35 18.31 -15.91
CA PHE A 679 35.03 18.81 -14.71
C PHE A 679 36.48 19.18 -15.04
N THR A 680 36.64 20.21 -15.87
CA THR A 680 37.97 20.69 -16.32
C THR A 680 38.78 21.24 -15.14
N GLY A 681 40.07 20.92 -15.08
CA GLY A 681 40.98 21.39 -14.02
C GLY A 681 41.08 20.48 -12.78
N VAL A 682 40.38 19.35 -12.80
CA VAL A 682 40.41 18.33 -11.74
C VAL A 682 41.46 17.26 -12.07
N ASP A 683 42.27 16.86 -11.09
CA ASP A 683 43.21 15.73 -11.24
C ASP A 683 42.47 14.39 -11.09
N TRP A 684 42.27 13.69 -12.20
CA TRP A 684 41.59 12.39 -12.24
C TRP A 684 42.52 11.19 -11.99
N THR A 685 43.82 11.42 -11.80
CA THR A 685 44.81 10.36 -11.52
C THR A 685 44.45 9.52 -10.28
N PRO A 686 44.02 10.10 -9.14
CA PRO A 686 43.61 9.33 -7.96
C PRO A 686 42.43 8.41 -8.26
N VAL A 687 41.45 8.89 -9.04
CA VAL A 687 40.31 8.07 -9.46
C VAL A 687 40.80 6.93 -10.33
N ARG A 688 41.56 7.21 -11.40
CA ARG A 688 42.08 6.19 -12.33
C ARG A 688 42.87 5.09 -11.60
N ASN A 689 43.71 5.48 -10.64
CA ASN A 689 44.56 4.55 -9.89
C ASN A 689 43.92 3.96 -8.62
N ALA A 690 42.69 4.35 -8.28
CA ALA A 690 42.05 3.87 -7.07
C ALA A 690 41.84 2.35 -7.11
N THR A 691 42.18 1.70 -6.00
CA THR A 691 41.89 0.29 -5.74
C THR A 691 40.80 0.21 -4.68
N CYS A 692 39.88 -0.75 -4.83
CA CYS A 692 38.79 -0.94 -3.88
C CYS A 692 38.87 -2.31 -3.22
N THR A 693 38.53 -2.36 -1.94
CA THR A 693 38.41 -3.59 -1.16
C THR A 693 37.09 -3.58 -0.40
N GLU A 694 36.51 -4.75 -0.20
CA GLU A 694 35.34 -4.93 0.65
C GLU A 694 35.79 -5.07 2.11
N ARG A 695 35.29 -4.19 2.98
CA ARG A 695 35.47 -4.29 4.42
C ARG A 695 34.64 -5.46 4.99
N PRO A 696 34.93 -5.96 6.20
CA PRO A 696 34.09 -6.97 6.84
C PRO A 696 32.60 -6.57 6.94
N THR A 697 32.33 -5.28 7.10
CA THR A 697 30.98 -4.70 7.09
C THR A 697 30.25 -4.86 5.75
N GLY A 698 30.98 -5.13 4.66
CA GLY A 698 30.49 -5.17 3.28
C GLY A 698 30.65 -3.86 2.53
N GLU A 699 31.06 -2.81 3.23
CA GLU A 699 31.36 -1.52 2.62
C GLU A 699 32.51 -1.65 1.63
N ILE A 700 32.32 -1.13 0.42
CA ILE A 700 33.40 -1.00 -0.56
C ILE A 700 34.17 0.29 -0.27
N SER A 701 35.41 0.11 0.19
CA SER A 701 36.36 1.18 0.49
C SER A 701 37.34 1.30 -0.65
N CYS A 702 37.50 2.49 -1.21
CA CYS A 702 38.43 2.75 -2.30
C CYS A 702 39.48 3.76 -1.87
N THR A 703 40.74 3.50 -2.19
CA THR A 703 41.88 4.37 -1.87
C THR A 703 42.74 4.55 -3.12
N SER A 704 43.12 5.78 -3.42
CA SER A 704 44.29 6.08 -4.25
C SER A 704 45.53 5.87 -3.37
N GLY A 705 46.54 5.15 -3.89
CA GLY A 705 47.75 4.80 -3.15
C GLY A 705 48.47 5.98 -2.51
#